data_AF-A0A842J9A9-F1
#
_entry.id   AF-A0A842J9A9-F1
#
_cell.length_a   1.000
_cell.length_b   1.000
_cell.length_c   1.000
_cell.angle_alpha   90.00
_cell.angle_beta   90.00
_cell.angle_gamma   90.00
#
_symmetry.space_group_name_H-M   'P 1'
#
loop_
_entity.id
_entity.type
_entity.pdbx_description
1 polymer ?
#
loop_
_entity_poly.entity_id
_entity_poly.type
_entity_poly.pdbx_seq_one_letter_code
_entity_poly.pdbx_strand_id
1 'polypeptide(L)'
;MKFDKFILSTAVAIAMLGGCVSPKDTRDAVNLPGQGANAASAYDMPEESADENLGHISYLEFDVDQNANALPILPFEAQSSGETLLQKRFNALDLKVPTIAAKDAFWALEYYKNTSKRQYFFSNMRKVPNEWFEKVRKNASVESFGKVSLPAVTTANASLRNLPTDEAVLYNPVRAGEGLPFDYAQLSFVSIGYPLYVSHFSADGAWAFVGSDAAWGWIKSTEIKILSADAVQELKNSKFLSIVKDEEPVYDKNGNFLFYGRIGAILPFQSEDQFKFYGKIQTQSGLKNYEISKQSASRFPLKFSDENVRALASSLLGQSYGWGGFGGKRDCSLFLQDFLGSFGVWLPRNSKAQGQIGKVVNLANLSAEEKLNVIKTQAVPYRTLFHMNGHIMLYAGLRENEPLAVHDVWGIRTKDNGRAMIGGVAITTLKIGSDVADIDPKRLLVSRINSMNTFEVASGEEASLAKKSAIEKAYGVKIVGNEVIFTDGSKVIFDDGEVKDTAHLLNLADVEDTFAQPYPLFKPLSLPNNDAGRYRNYELLDKIYGASEAEVKANLTDVVWLKNHGGKTLKFNSKNSAATALQAVSNELDALALQKPELLKFIDNPSGTFNWRVIEGTKRKSAHSYGIAIDINTDKSDYWRWSKDGSYRNQIPEEIVRVFEKHGFIWGGRWVSFDTMHFEYRPEFGHLR
;
A
#
# COMPACT_ATOMS: atom_id res chain seq x y z
N MET A 1 -4.45 50.55 48.42
CA MET A 1 -5.38 50.47 49.56
C MET A 1 -6.61 49.68 49.12
N LYS A 2 -6.91 48.59 49.86
CA LYS A 2 -8.19 47.88 50.05
C LYS A 2 -8.89 47.15 48.87
N PHE A 3 -8.71 45.82 48.90
CA PHE A 3 -9.69 44.71 48.92
C PHE A 3 -11.20 45.04 48.94
N ASP A 4 -12.00 44.23 48.23
CA ASP A 4 -12.86 43.16 48.79
C ASP A 4 -13.57 42.35 47.65
N LYS A 5 -13.36 41.03 47.57
CA LYS A 5 -14.25 39.91 47.97
C LYS A 5 -15.50 39.69 47.11
N PHE A 6 -15.59 38.50 46.51
CA PHE A 6 -16.88 37.81 46.34
C PHE A 6 -16.75 36.32 46.65
N ILE A 7 -17.88 35.80 47.14
CA ILE A 7 -18.06 34.68 48.07
C ILE A 7 -18.33 33.35 47.34
N LEU A 8 -17.88 32.27 47.98
CA LEU A 8 -18.15 30.87 47.69
C LEU A 8 -19.55 30.45 48.20
N SER A 9 -20.31 29.65 47.46
CA SER A 9 -21.35 28.80 48.05
C SER A 9 -21.44 27.44 47.36
N THR A 10 -21.23 26.40 48.15
CA THR A 10 -21.31 24.97 47.87
C THR A 10 -22.71 24.46 48.21
N ALA A 11 -23.32 23.59 47.39
CA ALA A 11 -24.30 22.59 47.86
C ALA A 11 -24.51 21.43 46.86
N VAL A 12 -23.93 20.32 47.28
CA VAL A 12 -24.05 18.88 47.00
C VAL A 12 -25.46 18.31 46.67
N ALA A 13 -25.47 17.49 45.60
CA ALA A 13 -26.07 16.15 45.35
C ALA A 13 -27.54 15.78 45.67
N ILE A 14 -28.17 15.01 44.76
CA ILE A 14 -28.36 13.54 44.84
C ILE A 14 -28.97 12.97 43.54
N ALA A 15 -28.60 11.71 43.29
CA ALA A 15 -28.68 10.91 42.07
C ALA A 15 -29.98 10.10 41.89
N MET A 16 -29.94 9.19 40.88
CA MET A 16 -30.75 7.97 40.62
C MET A 16 -31.77 8.16 39.47
N LEU A 17 -31.94 7.33 38.42
CA LEU A 17 -31.60 5.93 38.12
C LEU A 17 -31.84 5.66 36.62
N GLY A 18 -31.26 4.57 36.07
CA GLY A 18 -31.91 3.76 35.04
C GLY A 18 -31.19 3.64 33.69
N GLY A 19 -30.67 2.43 33.40
CA GLY A 19 -29.96 2.11 32.17
C GLY A 19 -30.82 1.50 31.05
N CYS A 20 -30.08 1.06 30.02
CA CYS A 20 -30.43 0.26 28.84
C CYS A 20 -31.06 1.01 27.65
N VAL A 21 -30.32 1.07 26.52
CA VAL A 21 -30.65 0.49 25.20
C VAL A 21 -29.50 0.80 24.21
N SER A 22 -29.17 -0.19 23.38
CA SER A 22 -28.25 -0.16 22.23
C SER A 22 -29.06 -0.50 20.96
N PRO A 23 -28.52 -0.47 19.73
CA PRO A 23 -27.96 0.64 18.94
C PRO A 23 -28.74 0.81 17.61
N LYS A 24 -28.54 1.88 16.84
CA LYS A 24 -28.79 1.88 15.38
C LYS A 24 -28.07 3.02 14.66
N ASP A 25 -27.24 2.62 13.70
CA ASP A 25 -26.89 3.25 12.43
C ASP A 25 -26.89 4.77 12.30
N THR A 26 -25.71 5.33 12.00
CA THR A 26 -25.51 6.16 10.79
C THR A 26 -24.02 6.26 10.46
N ARG A 27 -23.73 6.10 9.17
CA ARG A 27 -22.43 6.11 8.53
C ARG A 27 -21.97 7.53 8.20
N ASP A 28 -20.69 7.62 7.86
CA ASP A 28 -20.03 8.65 7.04
C ASP A 28 -19.65 9.97 7.72
N ALA A 29 -18.38 10.04 8.16
CA ALA A 29 -17.56 11.25 8.11
C ALA A 29 -16.06 10.89 8.15
N VAL A 30 -15.41 11.05 7.00
CA VAL A 30 -13.95 11.13 6.83
C VAL A 30 -13.50 12.53 7.26
N ASN A 31 -12.70 12.63 8.32
CA ASN A 31 -11.59 13.58 8.52
C ASN A 31 -11.17 13.56 9.99
N LEU A 32 -9.97 13.04 10.29
CA LEU A 32 -9.33 13.28 11.58
C LEU A 32 -7.95 13.89 11.34
N PRO A 33 -7.84 15.23 11.30
CA PRO A 33 -6.57 15.91 11.53
C PRO A 33 -6.30 15.85 13.04
N GLY A 34 -5.27 15.12 13.48
CA GLY A 34 -4.85 15.19 14.88
C GLY A 34 -4.19 13.96 15.52
N GLN A 35 -4.07 12.82 14.83
CA GLN A 35 -3.20 11.76 15.35
C GLN A 35 -1.77 12.05 14.93
N GLY A 36 -1.03 12.73 15.82
CA GLY A 36 0.41 12.92 15.65
C GLY A 36 1.10 11.58 15.40
N ALA A 37 2.17 11.60 14.61
CA ALA A 37 2.98 10.43 14.24
C ALA A 37 3.53 9.63 15.45
N ASN A 38 3.42 10.18 16.66
CA ASN A 38 3.80 9.55 17.93
C ASN A 38 2.65 8.81 18.64
N ALA A 39 1.46 8.67 18.03
CA ALA A 39 0.40 7.79 18.54
C ALA A 39 0.72 6.29 18.32
N ALA A 40 1.97 5.89 18.57
CA ALA A 40 2.22 4.55 19.08
C ALA A 40 1.41 4.40 20.38
N SER A 41 0.98 3.18 20.69
CA SER A 41 0.18 2.81 21.86
C SER A 41 0.91 3.02 23.20
N ALA A 42 1.44 4.21 23.46
CA ALA A 42 1.91 4.59 24.78
C ALA A 42 0.68 4.65 25.68
N TYR A 43 0.42 3.55 26.39
CA TYR A 43 0.48 3.50 27.85
C TYR A 43 0.23 2.09 28.41
N ASP A 44 0.02 1.06 27.59
CA ASP A 44 -0.07 -0.33 28.05
C ASP A 44 1.08 -1.18 27.46
N MET A 45 2.31 -0.95 27.91
CA MET A 45 3.22 -2.09 28.02
C MET A 45 2.78 -2.84 29.28
N PRO A 46 2.44 -4.13 29.21
CA PRO A 46 1.91 -4.86 30.35
C PRO A 46 2.87 -4.73 31.53
N GLU A 47 2.32 -4.34 32.68
CA GLU A 47 3.05 -4.31 33.94
C GLU A 47 3.34 -5.75 34.35
N GLU A 48 4.55 -6.24 34.09
CA GLU A 48 4.92 -7.63 34.36
C GLU A 48 6.05 -7.72 35.38
N SER A 49 5.86 -8.57 36.39
CA SER A 49 6.81 -8.79 37.49
C SER A 49 8.13 -9.37 36.96
N ALA A 50 9.22 -9.14 37.72
CA ALA A 50 10.56 -9.56 37.32
C ALA A 50 10.80 -11.08 37.29
N ASP A 51 9.84 -11.90 37.73
CA ASP A 51 10.04 -13.31 38.12
C ASP A 51 9.36 -14.36 37.23
N GLU A 52 8.67 -13.99 36.15
CA GLU A 52 7.97 -15.00 35.33
C GLU A 52 8.63 -15.27 33.97
N ASN A 53 9.28 -16.44 33.90
CA ASN A 53 9.69 -17.19 32.72
C ASN A 53 10.46 -16.40 31.64
N LEU A 54 11.79 -16.60 31.62
CA LEU A 54 12.70 -15.96 30.67
C LEU A 54 12.39 -16.33 29.21
N GLY A 55 11.79 -17.51 28.98
CA GLY A 55 11.51 -18.07 27.67
C GLY A 55 12.79 -18.44 26.90
N HIS A 56 12.74 -19.49 26.09
CA HIS A 56 13.89 -19.86 25.24
C HIS A 56 13.87 -19.14 23.87
N ILE A 57 15.00 -19.24 23.16
CA ILE A 57 15.12 -18.85 21.76
C ILE A 57 15.31 -20.13 20.93
N SER A 58 14.48 -20.32 19.91
CA SER A 58 14.59 -21.35 18.88
C SER A 58 14.58 -20.69 17.50
N TYR A 59 14.86 -21.43 16.42
CA TYR A 59 14.87 -20.92 15.05
C TYR A 59 13.85 -21.67 14.21
N LEU A 60 13.05 -20.94 13.43
CA LEU A 60 12.09 -21.55 12.50
C LEU A 60 12.78 -21.89 11.19
N GLU A 61 12.44 -23.06 10.65
CA GLU A 61 12.66 -23.32 9.24
C GLU A 61 11.65 -22.52 8.42
N PHE A 62 12.11 -21.95 7.30
CA PHE A 62 11.24 -21.18 6.42
C PHE A 62 10.32 -22.12 5.64
N ASP A 63 9.02 -21.81 5.63
CA ASP A 63 7.98 -22.57 4.91
C ASP A 63 7.88 -22.19 3.42
N VAL A 64 8.70 -21.23 2.98
CA VAL A 64 8.81 -20.74 1.61
C VAL A 64 10.29 -20.46 1.31
N ASP A 65 10.72 -20.67 0.07
CA ASP A 65 12.07 -20.29 -0.34
C ASP A 65 12.30 -18.78 -0.21
N GLN A 66 13.40 -18.38 0.43
CA GLN A 66 13.75 -16.97 0.65
C GLN A 66 14.43 -16.35 -0.58
N ASN A 67 13.73 -16.33 -1.71
CA ASN A 67 14.17 -15.71 -2.95
C ASN A 67 13.00 -15.04 -3.67
N ALA A 68 13.28 -14.03 -4.49
CA ALA A 68 12.22 -13.30 -5.17
C ALA A 68 11.43 -14.15 -6.19
N ASN A 69 11.93 -15.29 -6.67
CA ASN A 69 11.15 -16.18 -7.55
C ASN A 69 10.04 -16.92 -6.80
N ALA A 70 10.14 -17.02 -5.47
CA ALA A 70 9.07 -17.56 -4.63
C ALA A 70 7.83 -16.65 -4.58
N LEU A 71 7.98 -15.37 -4.94
CA LEU A 71 6.91 -14.40 -4.96
C LEU A 71 5.98 -14.63 -6.17
N PRO A 72 4.65 -14.58 -5.99
CA PRO A 72 3.69 -14.61 -7.08
C PRO A 72 3.91 -13.45 -8.05
N ILE A 73 3.59 -13.68 -9.33
CA ILE A 73 3.64 -12.63 -10.36
C ILE A 73 2.70 -11.50 -9.98
N LEU A 74 3.21 -10.27 -9.98
CA LEU A 74 2.37 -9.09 -9.84
C LEU A 74 1.45 -9.00 -11.07
N PRO A 75 0.12 -9.09 -10.90
CA PRO A 75 -0.78 -9.23 -12.04
C PRO A 75 -1.11 -7.88 -12.72
N PHE A 76 -0.51 -6.78 -12.28
CA PHE A 76 -0.77 -5.44 -12.78
C PHE A 76 0.51 -4.62 -12.78
N GLU A 77 0.47 -3.47 -13.46
CA GLU A 77 1.47 -2.43 -13.30
C GLU A 77 0.77 -1.12 -12.98
N ALA A 78 1.34 -0.31 -12.08
CA ALA A 78 0.81 1.01 -11.73
C ALA A 78 1.90 2.08 -11.76
N GLN A 79 1.52 3.35 -11.89
CA GLN A 79 2.44 4.47 -11.74
C GLN A 79 1.82 5.53 -10.82
N SER A 80 2.40 5.72 -9.64
CA SER A 80 2.08 6.88 -8.80
C SER A 80 2.78 8.13 -9.35
N SER A 81 2.23 9.32 -9.08
CA SER A 81 2.96 10.58 -9.24
C SER A 81 3.99 10.77 -8.11
N GLY A 82 3.78 10.12 -6.96
CA GLY A 82 4.56 10.32 -5.73
C GLY A 82 4.30 11.67 -5.05
N GLU A 83 3.37 12.47 -5.58
CA GLU A 83 3.12 13.83 -5.11
C GLU A 83 2.59 13.84 -3.68
N THR A 84 1.60 13.00 -3.37
CA THR A 84 1.07 12.88 -1.99
C THR A 84 2.18 12.57 -0.97
N LEU A 85 3.13 11.68 -1.33
CA LEU A 85 4.27 11.37 -0.48
C LEU A 85 5.19 12.57 -0.33
N LEU A 86 5.58 13.21 -1.44
CA LEU A 86 6.46 14.38 -1.43
C LEU A 86 5.82 15.53 -0.63
N GLN A 87 4.55 15.85 -0.85
CA GLN A 87 3.84 16.88 -0.09
C GLN A 87 3.93 16.62 1.43
N LYS A 88 3.63 15.40 1.88
CA LYS A 88 3.72 15.04 3.30
C LYS A 88 5.15 15.14 3.83
N ARG A 89 6.12 14.60 3.10
CA ARG A 89 7.55 14.58 3.48
C ARG A 89 8.14 15.98 3.58
N PHE A 90 7.88 16.82 2.58
CA PHE A 90 8.46 18.15 2.48
C PHE A 90 7.71 19.21 3.30
N ASN A 91 6.48 18.91 3.78
CA ASN A 91 5.74 19.79 4.69
C ASN A 91 6.51 20.11 5.98
N ALA A 92 7.41 19.21 6.43
CA ALA A 92 8.28 19.48 7.58
C ALA A 92 9.14 20.75 7.41
N LEU A 93 9.50 21.13 6.18
CA LEU A 93 10.30 22.33 5.91
C LEU A 93 9.49 23.64 6.02
N ASP A 94 8.16 23.57 5.97
CA ASP A 94 7.29 24.75 6.02
C ASP A 94 6.79 25.06 7.42
N LEU A 95 6.87 24.08 8.34
CA LEU A 95 6.39 24.23 9.70
C LEU A 95 7.07 25.41 10.40
N LYS A 96 6.24 26.25 11.04
CA LYS A 96 6.68 27.39 11.88
C LYS A 96 6.49 27.14 13.37
N VAL A 97 5.62 26.19 13.70
CA VAL A 97 5.30 25.77 15.05
C VAL A 97 5.13 24.25 15.08
N PRO A 98 5.34 23.59 16.23
CA PRO A 98 5.08 22.17 16.33
C PRO A 98 3.61 21.82 16.10
N THR A 99 3.36 20.72 15.37
CA THR A 99 2.00 20.22 15.08
C THR A 99 1.51 19.19 16.10
N ILE A 100 2.26 19.01 17.18
CA ILE A 100 2.00 18.04 18.25
C ILE A 100 2.12 18.72 19.61
N ALA A 101 1.29 18.32 20.57
CA ALA A 101 1.39 18.81 21.93
C ALA A 101 2.66 18.30 22.62
N ALA A 102 3.27 19.13 23.48
CA ALA A 102 4.51 18.78 24.17
C ALA A 102 4.41 17.45 24.95
N LYS A 103 3.27 17.20 25.63
CA LYS A 103 3.04 15.94 26.36
C LYS A 103 3.18 14.69 25.47
N ASP A 104 2.74 14.77 24.21
CA ASP A 104 2.74 13.66 23.26
C ASP A 104 4.08 13.59 22.51
N ALA A 105 4.77 14.72 22.36
CA ALA A 105 6.11 14.79 21.81
C ALA A 105 7.17 14.17 22.74
N PHE A 106 7.01 14.36 24.06
CA PHE A 106 7.98 13.99 25.09
C PHE A 106 7.53 12.84 26.00
N TRP A 107 6.53 12.06 25.57
CA TRP A 107 5.97 10.95 26.35
C TRP A 107 7.06 10.02 26.93
N ALA A 108 8.11 9.77 26.15
CA ALA A 108 9.22 8.89 26.50
C ALA A 108 10.03 9.40 27.70
N LEU A 109 10.22 10.71 27.84
CA LEU A 109 10.96 11.31 28.96
C LEU A 109 10.24 11.09 30.28
N GLU A 110 8.91 11.01 30.27
CA GLU A 110 8.09 10.75 31.46
C GLU A 110 7.89 9.26 31.72
N TYR A 111 7.80 8.47 30.66
CA TYR A 111 7.51 7.04 30.71
C TYR A 111 8.70 6.17 31.09
N TYR A 112 9.90 6.48 30.56
CA TYR A 112 11.10 5.71 30.83
C TYR A 112 11.72 6.11 32.17
N LYS A 113 11.49 5.27 33.19
CA LYS A 113 12.08 5.32 34.52
C LYS A 113 11.85 3.99 35.23
N ASN A 114 12.70 3.63 36.18
CA ASN A 114 12.45 2.43 36.99
C ASN A 114 11.36 2.71 38.01
N THR A 115 10.45 1.74 38.15
CA THR A 115 9.39 1.68 39.16
C THR A 115 9.44 0.31 39.86
N SER A 116 8.49 -0.03 40.73
CA SER A 116 8.40 -1.40 41.28
C SER A 116 8.04 -2.45 40.22
N LYS A 117 7.32 -2.05 39.17
CA LYS A 117 6.81 -2.94 38.12
C LYS A 117 7.63 -2.88 36.83
N ARG A 118 8.61 -2.00 36.77
CA ARG A 118 9.35 -1.69 35.54
C ARG A 118 10.81 -1.45 35.81
N GLN A 119 11.68 -2.21 35.16
CA GLN A 119 13.13 -2.06 35.28
C GLN A 119 13.73 -1.91 33.88
N TYR A 120 14.70 -1.01 33.76
CA TYR A 120 15.44 -0.78 32.53
C TYR A 120 16.93 -1.05 32.73
N PHE A 121 17.58 -1.50 31.67
CA PHE A 121 18.96 -1.94 31.68
C PHE A 121 19.72 -1.32 30.50
N PHE A 122 21.01 -1.04 30.71
CA PHE A 122 21.91 -0.70 29.62
C PHE A 122 22.30 -1.96 28.83
N SER A 123 22.99 -1.76 27.70
CA SER A 123 23.52 -2.84 26.86
C SER A 123 24.50 -3.77 27.59
N ASN A 124 25.17 -3.27 28.64
CA ASN A 124 26.03 -4.06 29.53
C ASN A 124 25.24 -4.86 30.60
N MET A 125 23.91 -4.93 30.47
CA MET A 125 22.99 -5.63 31.37
C MET A 125 22.95 -5.08 32.81
N ARG A 126 23.53 -3.90 33.07
CA ARG A 126 23.39 -3.23 34.36
C ARG A 126 22.11 -2.40 34.37
N LYS A 127 21.41 -2.42 35.51
CA LYS A 127 20.23 -1.58 35.72
C LYS A 127 20.59 -0.10 35.55
N VAL A 128 19.75 0.62 34.81
CA VAL A 128 19.87 2.07 34.62
C VAL A 128 19.50 2.77 35.93
N PRO A 129 20.32 3.66 36.51
CA PRO A 129 19.92 4.45 37.68
C PRO A 129 18.82 5.46 37.34
N ASN A 130 17.90 5.75 38.27
CA ASN A 130 16.86 6.76 38.01
C ASN A 130 17.44 8.17 37.85
N GLU A 131 18.55 8.46 38.52
CA GLU A 131 19.31 9.71 38.38
C GLU A 131 19.81 9.93 36.95
N TRP A 132 20.07 8.85 36.21
CA TRP A 132 20.43 8.93 34.79
C TRP A 132 19.25 9.42 33.95
N PHE A 133 18.05 8.86 34.17
CA PHE A 133 16.84 9.32 33.48
C PHE A 133 16.52 10.79 33.79
N GLU A 134 16.67 11.21 35.05
CA GLU A 134 16.50 12.62 35.45
C GLU A 134 17.51 13.54 34.73
N LYS A 135 18.77 13.11 34.60
CA LYS A 135 19.79 13.85 33.85
C LYS A 135 19.42 13.98 32.37
N VAL A 136 18.96 12.90 31.74
CA VAL A 136 18.51 12.90 30.34
C VAL A 136 17.31 13.83 30.17
N ARG A 137 16.31 13.79 31.07
CA ARG A 137 15.15 14.69 31.06
C ARG A 137 15.55 16.15 31.20
N LYS A 138 16.48 16.46 32.10
CA LYS A 138 16.99 17.83 32.26
C LYS A 138 17.74 18.30 31.00
N ASN A 139 18.55 17.43 30.38
CA ASN A 139 19.27 17.77 29.17
C ASN A 139 18.35 18.00 27.98
N ALA A 140 17.17 17.36 27.95
CA ALA A 140 16.19 17.51 26.89
C ALA A 140 15.63 18.95 26.75
N SER A 141 15.75 19.83 27.75
CA SER A 141 15.29 21.24 27.67
C SER A 141 13.88 21.40 27.06
N VAL A 142 12.91 20.62 27.57
CA VAL A 142 11.53 20.57 27.06
C VAL A 142 10.85 21.94 27.06
N GLU A 143 11.21 22.82 27.99
CA GLU A 143 10.75 24.22 28.05
C GLU A 143 11.13 25.05 26.81
N SER A 144 12.06 24.56 25.99
CA SER A 144 12.49 25.18 24.73
C SER A 144 11.72 24.70 23.51
N PHE A 145 10.78 23.77 23.68
CA PHE A 145 9.98 23.20 22.59
C PHE A 145 9.31 24.29 21.73
N GLY A 146 9.61 24.28 20.43
CA GLY A 146 9.06 25.19 19.43
C GLY A 146 9.65 26.60 19.45
N LYS A 147 10.76 26.84 20.17
CA LYS A 147 11.41 28.16 20.24
C LYS A 147 12.43 28.41 19.12
N VAL A 148 13.00 27.37 18.51
CA VAL A 148 13.98 27.50 17.41
C VAL A 148 13.27 27.49 16.06
N SER A 149 12.49 26.45 15.78
CA SER A 149 11.60 26.35 14.62
C SER A 149 12.26 26.61 13.26
N LEU A 150 13.24 25.77 12.90
CA LEU A 150 14.05 25.92 11.69
C LEU A 150 13.91 24.70 10.74
N PRO A 151 13.90 24.91 9.41
CA PRO A 151 13.95 23.81 8.45
C PRO A 151 15.36 23.21 8.39
N ALA A 152 15.44 21.89 8.29
CA ALA A 152 16.69 21.17 8.18
C ALA A 152 16.57 19.94 7.28
N VAL A 153 17.71 19.37 6.93
CA VAL A 153 17.81 18.03 6.33
C VAL A 153 18.84 17.19 7.06
N THR A 154 18.69 15.87 7.02
CA THR A 154 19.74 14.96 7.49
C THR A 154 20.96 15.00 6.58
N THR A 155 22.15 14.85 7.15
CA THR A 155 23.44 14.84 6.45
C THR A 155 24.10 13.47 6.42
N ALA A 156 23.42 12.46 6.96
CA ALA A 156 23.77 11.05 6.94
C ALA A 156 22.48 10.22 7.09
N ASN A 157 22.56 8.91 6.85
CA ASN A 157 21.54 8.01 7.37
C ASN A 157 21.63 8.05 8.89
N ALA A 158 20.52 8.32 9.58
CA ALA A 158 20.53 8.75 10.97
C ALA A 158 19.40 8.11 11.80
N SER A 159 19.69 7.87 13.08
CA SER A 159 18.69 7.41 14.04
C SER A 159 17.87 8.58 14.57
N LEU A 160 16.55 8.38 14.60
CA LEU A 160 15.64 9.13 15.46
C LEU A 160 15.47 8.36 16.77
N ARG A 161 15.59 9.07 17.89
CA ARG A 161 15.58 8.52 19.24
C ARG A 161 14.42 9.06 20.07
N ASN A 162 13.87 8.23 20.94
CA ASN A 162 12.87 8.64 21.94
C ASN A 162 13.51 9.48 23.06
N LEU A 163 14.82 9.31 23.30
CA LEU A 163 15.60 10.01 24.32
C LEU A 163 16.88 10.60 23.67
N PRO A 164 17.37 11.78 24.10
CA PRO A 164 18.60 12.37 23.56
C PRO A 164 19.86 11.65 24.09
N THR A 165 20.08 10.41 23.63
CA THR A 165 21.17 9.53 24.08
C THR A 165 21.50 8.45 23.04
N ASP A 166 22.79 8.09 22.99
CA ASP A 166 23.29 6.92 22.25
C ASP A 166 23.20 5.63 23.07
N GLU A 167 23.09 5.73 24.40
CA GLU A 167 22.93 4.56 25.26
C GLU A 167 21.61 3.83 24.96
N ALA A 168 21.69 2.51 24.83
CA ALA A 168 20.51 1.68 24.69
C ALA A 168 19.76 1.59 26.01
N VAL A 169 18.43 1.68 25.93
CA VAL A 169 17.54 1.47 27.07
C VAL A 169 16.75 0.19 26.81
N LEU A 170 17.14 -0.88 27.49
CA LEU A 170 16.53 -2.20 27.35
C LEU A 170 15.54 -2.45 28.48
N TYR A 171 14.56 -3.32 28.25
CA TYR A 171 13.77 -3.89 29.35
C TYR A 171 14.62 -4.95 30.07
N ASN A 172 14.10 -6.11 30.46
CA ASN A 172 14.96 -7.19 30.97
C ASN A 172 15.71 -7.88 29.81
N PRO A 173 17.03 -7.64 29.60
CA PRO A 173 17.72 -8.11 28.40
C PRO A 173 17.93 -9.63 28.37
N VAL A 174 17.69 -10.34 29.48
CA VAL A 174 17.77 -11.81 29.57
C VAL A 174 16.48 -12.46 29.07
N ARG A 175 15.37 -11.71 29.01
CA ARG A 175 14.08 -12.23 28.55
C ARG A 175 14.02 -12.27 27.02
N ALA A 176 13.47 -13.35 26.47
CA ALA A 176 13.30 -13.52 25.04
C ALA A 176 12.47 -12.37 24.42
N GLY A 177 13.12 -11.59 23.55
CA GLY A 177 12.50 -10.45 22.86
C GLY A 177 12.59 -9.11 23.60
N GLU A 178 13.44 -8.98 24.63
CA GLU A 178 13.59 -7.75 25.42
C GLU A 178 15.03 -7.22 25.50
N GLY A 179 16.01 -8.01 25.02
CA GLY A 179 17.39 -7.58 24.79
C GLY A 179 17.56 -6.91 23.42
N LEU A 180 18.79 -6.73 22.96
CA LEU A 180 19.02 -6.24 21.60
C LEU A 180 18.37 -7.18 20.56
N PRO A 181 17.77 -6.66 19.48
CA PRO A 181 17.81 -5.27 19.02
C PRO A 181 16.74 -4.33 19.63
N PHE A 182 15.98 -4.73 20.65
CA PHE A 182 14.90 -3.95 21.28
C PHE A 182 15.42 -2.83 22.19
N ASP A 183 16.16 -1.88 21.60
CA ASP A 183 16.47 -0.62 22.24
C ASP A 183 15.24 0.29 22.26
N TYR A 184 14.64 0.48 23.43
CA TYR A 184 13.44 1.30 23.59
C TYR A 184 13.70 2.80 23.40
N ALA A 185 14.97 3.24 23.49
CA ALA A 185 15.33 4.60 23.11
C ALA A 185 15.40 4.78 21.58
N GLN A 186 15.44 3.71 20.79
CA GLN A 186 15.37 3.78 19.33
C GLN A 186 13.91 3.97 18.88
N LEU A 187 13.66 4.99 18.04
CA LEU A 187 12.33 5.31 17.52
C LEU A 187 12.21 4.95 16.04
N SER A 188 13.10 5.49 15.22
CA SER A 188 13.08 5.30 13.77
C SER A 188 14.47 5.48 13.19
N PHE A 189 14.63 5.15 11.92
CA PHE A 189 15.83 5.45 11.15
C PHE A 189 15.41 6.16 9.87
N VAL A 190 16.13 7.21 9.49
CA VAL A 190 15.86 8.03 8.30
C VAL A 190 17.09 8.09 7.41
N SER A 191 16.88 8.20 6.10
CA SER A 191 17.98 8.30 5.13
C SER A 191 18.64 9.68 5.15
N ILE A 192 19.80 9.80 4.49
CA ILE A 192 20.42 11.09 4.18
C ILE A 192 19.50 11.97 3.31
N GLY A 193 19.53 13.29 3.52
CA GLY A 193 18.70 14.25 2.79
C GLY A 193 17.24 14.31 3.22
N TYR A 194 16.87 13.65 4.32
CA TYR A 194 15.49 13.59 4.82
C TYR A 194 15.06 14.96 5.37
N PRO A 195 13.92 15.53 4.94
CA PRO A 195 13.43 16.81 5.43
C PRO A 195 13.00 16.76 6.90
N LEU A 196 13.41 17.76 7.68
CA LEU A 196 13.15 17.86 9.11
C LEU A 196 12.72 19.28 9.51
N TYR A 197 11.84 19.36 10.50
CA TYR A 197 11.58 20.56 11.28
C TYR A 197 12.38 20.48 12.59
N VAL A 198 13.25 21.44 12.88
CA VAL A 198 13.98 21.55 14.15
C VAL A 198 13.20 22.40 15.12
N SER A 199 12.71 21.78 16.19
CA SER A 199 11.95 22.46 17.24
C SER A 199 12.85 23.23 18.19
N HIS A 200 13.90 22.58 18.69
CA HIS A 200 14.92 23.13 19.60
C HIS A 200 16.09 22.14 19.74
N PHE A 201 17.09 22.52 20.54
CA PHE A 201 18.26 21.69 20.88
C PHE A 201 18.24 21.32 22.36
N SER A 202 18.91 20.22 22.71
CA SER A 202 19.22 19.86 24.10
C SER A 202 20.07 20.95 24.76
N ALA A 203 20.09 20.96 26.09
CA ALA A 203 20.82 21.96 26.89
C ALA A 203 22.33 21.98 26.60
N ASP A 204 22.92 20.84 26.24
CA ASP A 204 24.32 20.70 25.81
C ASP A 204 24.54 20.92 24.30
N GLY A 205 23.47 21.12 23.52
CA GLY A 205 23.51 21.30 22.08
C GLY A 205 23.83 20.04 21.25
N ALA A 206 24.08 18.89 21.89
CA ALA A 206 24.48 17.66 21.20
C ALA A 206 23.33 17.02 20.39
N TRP A 207 22.08 17.29 20.79
CA TRP A 207 20.88 16.74 20.17
C TRP A 207 19.93 17.84 19.72
N ALA A 208 19.22 17.59 18.63
CA ALA A 208 18.10 18.38 18.16
C ALA A 208 16.80 17.57 18.31
N PHE A 209 15.74 18.20 18.80
CA PHE A 209 14.40 17.62 18.75
C PHE A 209 13.73 18.02 17.45
N VAL A 210 13.35 17.03 16.64
CA VAL A 210 12.90 17.22 15.27
C VAL A 210 11.53 16.59 15.00
N GLY A 211 10.80 17.15 14.04
CA GLY A 211 9.57 16.59 13.47
C GLY A 211 9.74 16.29 11.99
N SER A 212 9.07 15.24 11.52
CA SER A 212 9.07 14.80 10.11
C SER A 212 7.70 14.19 9.73
N ASP A 213 7.53 13.71 8.49
CA ASP A 213 6.35 12.92 8.11
C ASP A 213 6.31 11.54 8.78
N ALA A 214 7.47 11.05 9.25
CA ALA A 214 7.59 9.76 9.92
C ALA A 214 7.30 9.85 11.42
N ALA A 215 7.96 10.77 12.15
CA ALA A 215 7.87 10.84 13.61
C ALA A 215 8.41 12.17 14.18
N TRP A 216 8.17 12.37 15.49
CA TRP A 216 8.85 13.39 16.31
C TRP A 216 9.83 12.71 17.27
N GLY A 217 11.10 13.13 17.27
CA GLY A 217 12.14 12.52 18.10
C GLY A 217 13.45 13.30 18.13
N TRP A 218 14.45 12.73 18.79
CA TRP A 218 15.79 13.28 18.94
C TRP A 218 16.73 12.76 17.87
N ILE A 219 17.52 13.66 17.28
CA ILE A 219 18.61 13.34 16.33
C ILE A 219 19.88 14.08 16.75
N LYS A 220 21.05 13.54 16.42
CA LYS A 220 22.32 14.23 16.70
C LYS A 220 22.38 15.54 15.91
N SER A 221 22.77 16.63 16.59
CA SER A 221 22.91 17.94 15.95
C SER A 221 23.96 17.94 14.82
N THR A 222 24.95 17.02 14.89
CA THR A 222 25.99 16.83 13.87
C THR A 222 25.50 16.08 12.64
N GLU A 223 24.30 15.49 12.67
CA GLU A 223 23.71 14.70 11.58
C GLU A 223 22.63 15.48 10.81
N ILE A 224 22.50 16.79 11.08
CA ILE A 224 21.55 17.66 10.41
C ILE A 224 22.22 18.93 9.89
N LYS A 225 21.59 19.52 8.86
CA LYS A 225 21.96 20.84 8.32
C LYS A 225 20.72 21.72 8.28
N ILE A 226 20.77 22.84 9.00
CA ILE A 226 19.76 23.91 8.87
C ILE A 226 19.83 24.52 7.46
N LEU A 227 18.67 24.71 6.85
CA LEU A 227 18.53 25.24 5.50
C LEU A 227 18.13 26.72 5.48
N SER A 228 18.61 27.45 4.48
CA SER A 228 18.05 28.77 4.13
C SER A 228 16.72 28.61 3.38
N ALA A 229 15.96 29.71 3.27
CA ALA A 229 14.72 29.72 2.48
C ALA A 229 14.96 29.30 1.02
N ASP A 230 16.05 29.80 0.40
CA ASP A 230 16.41 29.45 -0.98
C ASP A 230 16.74 27.95 -1.12
N ALA A 231 17.48 27.38 -0.16
CA ALA A 231 17.81 25.96 -0.17
C ALA A 231 16.57 25.08 0.01
N VAL A 232 15.58 25.52 0.79
CA VAL A 232 14.28 24.83 0.90
C VAL A 232 13.56 24.83 -0.45
N GLN A 233 13.52 25.97 -1.14
CA GLN A 233 12.88 26.06 -2.45
C GLN A 233 13.61 25.26 -3.53
N GLU A 234 14.94 25.31 -3.57
CA GLU A 234 15.76 24.50 -4.48
C GLU A 234 15.50 23.00 -4.28
N LEU A 235 15.46 22.55 -3.02
CA LEU A 235 15.23 21.15 -2.71
C LEU A 235 13.81 20.71 -3.13
N LYS A 236 12.77 21.50 -2.84
CA LYS A 236 11.39 21.18 -3.22
C LYS A 236 11.16 21.14 -4.73
N ASN A 237 11.89 21.95 -5.49
CA ASN A 237 11.80 22.02 -6.95
C ASN A 237 12.72 21.00 -7.66
N SER A 238 13.43 20.16 -6.91
CA SER A 238 14.34 19.16 -7.46
C SER A 238 13.59 17.98 -8.09
N LYS A 239 14.29 17.27 -8.99
CA LYS A 239 13.88 15.94 -9.43
C LYS A 239 14.51 14.91 -8.51
N PHE A 240 13.85 13.78 -8.30
CA PHE A 240 14.27 12.80 -7.31
C PHE A 240 14.55 11.41 -7.90
N LEU A 241 15.40 10.65 -7.21
CA LEU A 241 15.69 9.25 -7.45
C LEU A 241 15.19 8.39 -6.28
N SER A 242 14.70 7.20 -6.61
CA SER A 242 14.54 6.07 -5.70
C SER A 242 15.78 5.18 -5.76
N ILE A 243 16.26 4.73 -4.60
CA ILE A 243 17.27 3.67 -4.52
C ILE A 243 16.60 2.31 -4.74
N VAL A 244 17.17 1.48 -5.60
CA VAL A 244 16.67 0.11 -5.88
C VAL A 244 17.53 -0.99 -5.26
N LYS A 245 18.75 -0.66 -4.83
CA LYS A 245 19.68 -1.56 -4.17
C LYS A 245 20.10 -0.99 -2.81
N ASP A 246 19.69 -1.66 -1.75
CA ASP A 246 20.02 -1.29 -0.37
C ASP A 246 21.53 -1.45 -0.10
N GLU A 247 22.05 -0.63 0.80
CA GLU A 247 23.47 -0.63 1.19
C GLU A 247 24.45 -0.46 0.01
N GLU A 248 24.01 0.14 -1.10
CA GLU A 248 24.89 0.49 -2.21
C GLU A 248 25.79 1.68 -1.83
N PRO A 249 27.13 1.56 -1.91
CA PRO A 249 28.00 2.68 -1.60
C PRO A 249 27.90 3.77 -2.67
N VAL A 250 27.70 5.01 -2.23
CA VAL A 250 27.62 6.20 -3.09
C VAL A 250 28.89 7.03 -2.90
N TYR A 251 29.45 7.49 -4.02
CA TYR A 251 30.75 8.17 -4.06
C TYR A 251 30.64 9.57 -4.66
N ASP A 252 31.65 10.40 -4.39
CA ASP A 252 31.92 11.60 -5.18
C ASP A 252 32.69 11.27 -6.47
N LYS A 253 32.87 12.29 -7.32
CA LYS A 253 33.61 12.17 -8.60
C LYS A 253 35.08 11.73 -8.47
N ASN A 254 35.66 11.82 -7.27
CA ASN A 254 37.05 11.42 -6.99
C ASN A 254 37.10 10.00 -6.39
N GLY A 255 35.96 9.32 -6.26
CA GLY A 255 35.87 7.99 -5.66
C GLY A 255 35.85 7.99 -4.13
N ASN A 256 35.65 9.13 -3.48
CA ASN A 256 35.51 9.17 -2.03
C ASN A 256 34.11 8.71 -1.62
N PHE A 257 34.04 7.78 -0.68
CA PHE A 257 32.78 7.34 -0.11
C PHE A 257 32.03 8.50 0.58
N LEU A 258 30.73 8.61 0.32
CA LEU A 258 29.86 9.62 0.93
C LEU A 258 28.86 8.99 1.90
N PHE A 259 28.10 8.00 1.44
CA PHE A 259 27.07 7.33 2.24
C PHE A 259 26.66 6.00 1.58
N TYR A 260 25.93 5.16 2.32
CA TYR A 260 25.23 4.01 1.76
C TYR A 260 23.82 4.40 1.30
N GLY A 261 23.51 4.15 0.04
CA GLY A 261 22.16 4.24 -0.51
C GLY A 261 21.22 3.30 0.22
N ARG A 262 20.01 3.77 0.49
CA ARG A 262 18.99 3.03 1.25
C ARG A 262 17.69 3.00 0.46
N ILE A 263 17.08 1.83 0.28
CA ILE A 263 15.71 1.73 -0.24
C ILE A 263 14.78 2.55 0.68
N GLY A 264 13.93 3.40 0.09
CA GLY A 264 13.13 4.41 0.79
C GLY A 264 13.74 5.82 0.79
N ALA A 265 15.03 5.98 0.43
CA ALA A 265 15.63 7.29 0.23
C ALA A 265 15.13 7.96 -1.06
N ILE A 266 14.96 9.28 -0.98
CA ILE A 266 14.54 10.14 -2.08
C ILE A 266 15.65 11.16 -2.30
N LEU A 267 16.47 10.95 -3.33
CA LEU A 267 17.70 11.74 -3.54
C LEU A 267 17.52 12.77 -4.66
N PRO A 268 17.85 14.06 -4.44
CA PRO A 268 17.77 15.07 -5.50
C PRO A 268 18.89 14.88 -6.53
N PHE A 269 18.54 14.91 -7.82
CA PHE A 269 19.50 14.79 -8.92
C PHE A 269 19.34 15.90 -9.97
N GLN A 270 20.42 16.22 -10.68
CA GLN A 270 20.43 17.29 -11.70
C GLN A 270 20.60 16.78 -13.13
N SER A 271 21.38 15.73 -13.33
CA SER A 271 21.70 15.22 -14.66
C SER A 271 21.91 13.71 -14.65
N GLU A 272 21.94 13.12 -15.84
CA GLU A 272 22.22 11.71 -16.05
C GLU A 272 22.98 11.53 -17.38
N ASP A 273 23.69 10.42 -17.49
CA ASP A 273 24.19 9.91 -18.77
C ASP A 273 23.61 8.51 -19.05
N GLN A 274 24.23 7.73 -19.92
CA GLN A 274 23.78 6.38 -20.23
C GLN A 274 23.84 5.41 -19.04
N PHE A 275 24.74 5.63 -18.08
CA PHE A 275 25.08 4.67 -17.02
C PHE A 275 24.79 5.17 -15.60
N LYS A 276 24.84 6.48 -15.35
CA LYS A 276 24.78 7.07 -14.02
C LYS A 276 23.82 8.25 -13.93
N PHE A 277 23.33 8.48 -12.71
CA PHE A 277 22.74 9.75 -12.28
C PHE A 277 23.77 10.57 -11.49
N TYR A 278 23.64 11.89 -11.58
CA TYR A 278 24.49 12.86 -10.90
C TYR A 278 23.62 13.82 -10.08
N GLY A 279 23.97 13.99 -8.82
CA GLY A 279 23.22 14.82 -7.88
C GLY A 279 24.11 15.61 -6.94
N LYS A 280 23.48 16.44 -6.10
CA LYS A 280 24.13 17.10 -4.96
C LYS A 280 23.40 16.76 -3.69
N ILE A 281 24.14 16.52 -2.61
CA ILE A 281 23.55 16.20 -1.32
C ILE A 281 24.34 16.82 -0.18
N GLN A 282 23.63 17.23 0.88
CA GLN A 282 24.25 17.73 2.09
C GLN A 282 24.85 16.56 2.87
N THR A 283 26.15 16.63 3.13
CA THR A 283 26.87 15.68 4.00
C THR A 283 27.38 16.40 5.24
N GLN A 284 27.87 15.66 6.25
CA GLN A 284 28.49 16.26 7.43
C GLN A 284 29.67 17.19 7.07
N SER A 285 30.34 16.92 5.94
CA SER A 285 31.44 17.72 5.39
C SER A 285 30.99 18.86 4.46
N GLY A 286 29.68 19.12 4.37
CA GLY A 286 29.07 20.11 3.48
C GLY A 286 28.45 19.51 2.22
N LEU A 287 28.05 20.38 1.29
CA LEU A 287 27.40 20.00 0.04
C LEU A 287 28.39 19.27 -0.87
N LYS A 288 28.06 18.04 -1.28
CA LYS A 288 28.88 17.21 -2.15
C LYS A 288 28.13 16.83 -3.42
N ASN A 289 28.86 16.74 -4.53
CA ASN A 289 28.35 16.07 -5.72
C ASN A 289 28.46 14.57 -5.50
N TYR A 290 27.43 13.82 -5.88
CA TYR A 290 27.43 12.37 -5.87
C TYR A 290 27.12 11.81 -7.25
N GLU A 291 27.58 10.59 -7.50
CA GLU A 291 27.21 9.79 -8.67
C GLU A 291 26.69 8.42 -8.25
N ILE A 292 25.68 7.91 -8.95
CA ILE A 292 25.08 6.61 -8.66
C ILE A 292 24.69 5.89 -9.95
N SER A 293 24.93 4.57 -9.99
CA SER A 293 24.60 3.71 -11.13
C SER A 293 23.09 3.65 -11.36
N LYS A 294 22.66 3.61 -12.63
CA LYS A 294 21.27 3.31 -13.03
C LYS A 294 20.82 1.89 -12.68
N GLN A 295 21.75 1.01 -12.30
CA GLN A 295 21.43 -0.30 -11.74
C GLN A 295 21.07 -0.24 -10.26
N SER A 296 21.48 0.82 -9.56
CA SER A 296 21.33 0.97 -8.09
C SER A 296 20.30 2.05 -7.72
N ALA A 297 19.90 2.88 -8.68
CA ALA A 297 18.83 3.87 -8.54
C ALA A 297 18.00 4.02 -9.82
N SER A 298 16.79 4.56 -9.69
CA SER A 298 15.92 4.94 -10.80
C SER A 298 15.18 6.23 -10.46
N ARG A 299 14.50 6.84 -11.43
CA ARG A 299 13.70 8.05 -11.23
C ARG A 299 12.56 7.76 -10.25
N PHE A 300 12.36 8.67 -9.30
CA PHE A 300 11.26 8.59 -8.36
C PHE A 300 9.96 9.13 -8.97
N PRO A 301 8.79 8.52 -8.69
CA PRO A 301 8.65 7.23 -8.02
C PRO A 301 8.86 6.06 -8.98
N LEU A 302 9.24 4.90 -8.44
CA LEU A 302 9.33 3.67 -9.22
C LEU A 302 7.96 3.30 -9.78
N LYS A 303 7.96 2.75 -11.01
CA LYS A 303 6.79 2.07 -11.56
C LYS A 303 6.49 0.84 -10.69
N PHE A 304 5.26 0.70 -10.25
CA PHE A 304 4.79 -0.46 -9.49
C PHE A 304 4.63 -1.65 -10.44
N SER A 305 5.71 -2.35 -10.77
CA SER A 305 5.76 -3.48 -11.71
C SER A 305 6.35 -4.72 -11.04
N ASP A 306 6.13 -5.90 -11.62
CA ASP A 306 6.69 -7.16 -11.13
C ASP A 306 8.23 -7.09 -11.01
N GLU A 307 8.88 -6.52 -12.03
CA GLU A 307 10.32 -6.29 -12.07
C GLU A 307 10.80 -5.45 -10.87
N ASN A 308 10.21 -4.28 -10.65
CA ASN A 308 10.65 -3.37 -9.58
C ASN A 308 10.32 -3.93 -8.18
N VAL A 309 9.17 -4.59 -8.02
CA VAL A 309 8.79 -5.25 -6.76
C VAL A 309 9.78 -6.36 -6.42
N ARG A 310 10.14 -7.21 -7.39
CA ARG A 310 11.14 -8.26 -7.19
C ARG A 310 12.53 -7.70 -6.95
N ALA A 311 12.91 -6.61 -7.62
CA ALA A 311 14.20 -5.97 -7.40
C ALA A 311 14.35 -5.47 -5.96
N LEU A 312 13.37 -4.71 -5.45
CA LEU A 312 13.37 -4.25 -4.06
C LEU A 312 13.30 -5.40 -3.07
N ALA A 313 12.44 -6.40 -3.31
CA ALA A 313 12.33 -7.55 -2.43
C ALA A 313 13.65 -8.33 -2.37
N SER A 314 14.25 -8.62 -3.52
CA SER A 314 15.55 -9.31 -3.62
C SER A 314 16.64 -8.57 -2.85
N SER A 315 16.65 -7.24 -2.92
CA SER A 315 17.66 -6.43 -2.23
C SER A 315 17.47 -6.41 -0.70
N LEU A 316 16.28 -6.70 -0.20
CA LEU A 316 15.95 -6.59 1.23
C LEU A 316 15.82 -7.94 1.93
N LEU A 317 15.48 -9.01 1.21
CA LEU A 317 15.32 -10.35 1.77
C LEU A 317 16.56 -10.79 2.54
N GLY A 318 16.34 -11.33 3.73
CA GLY A 318 17.41 -11.75 4.64
C GLY A 318 18.06 -10.60 5.45
N GLN A 319 17.66 -9.34 5.25
CA GLN A 319 18.09 -8.26 6.14
C GLN A 319 17.62 -8.54 7.57
N SER A 320 18.54 -8.48 8.53
CA SER A 320 18.25 -8.71 9.95
C SER A 320 17.26 -7.69 10.51
N TYR A 321 16.32 -8.16 11.33
CA TYR A 321 15.36 -7.30 12.02
C TYR A 321 16.06 -6.31 12.96
N GLY A 322 15.67 -5.04 12.88
CA GLY A 322 16.12 -3.96 13.76
C GLY A 322 14.96 -3.14 14.28
N TRP A 323 14.59 -3.36 15.54
CA TRP A 323 13.53 -2.61 16.23
C TRP A 323 13.76 -1.11 16.13
N GLY A 324 12.76 -0.34 15.67
CA GLY A 324 12.91 1.10 15.53
C GLY A 324 13.95 1.51 14.47
N GLY A 325 14.43 0.60 13.64
CA GLY A 325 15.57 0.80 12.75
C GLY A 325 16.94 0.69 13.44
N PHE A 326 17.03 -0.04 14.56
CA PHE A 326 18.29 -0.32 15.25
C PHE A 326 19.36 -0.87 14.28
N GLY A 327 20.59 -0.37 14.41
CA GLY A 327 21.71 -0.74 13.52
C GLY A 327 21.53 -0.28 12.07
N GLY A 328 20.64 0.68 11.80
CA GLY A 328 20.31 1.11 10.45
C GLY A 328 19.51 0.08 9.66
N LYS A 329 18.90 -0.90 10.32
CA LYS A 329 18.06 -1.93 9.68
C LYS A 329 16.59 -1.48 9.62
N ARG A 330 15.66 -2.42 9.49
CA ARG A 330 14.22 -2.14 9.43
C ARG A 330 13.48 -2.96 10.49
N ASP A 331 12.30 -2.48 10.86
CA ASP A 331 11.28 -3.26 11.54
C ASP A 331 10.08 -3.41 10.59
N CYS A 332 9.06 -4.18 11.00
CA CYS A 332 7.88 -4.46 10.19
C CYS A 332 7.30 -3.24 9.48
N SER A 333 7.14 -2.13 10.19
CA SER A 333 6.50 -0.92 9.67
C SER A 333 7.46 0.00 8.92
N LEU A 334 8.73 0.08 9.32
CA LEU A 334 9.75 0.82 8.58
C LEU A 334 10.08 0.12 7.25
N PHE A 335 10.06 -1.21 7.23
CA PHE A 335 10.13 -2.02 6.00
C PHE A 335 9.05 -1.60 5.01
N LEU A 336 7.78 -1.59 5.41
CA LEU A 336 6.69 -1.19 4.52
C LEU A 336 6.79 0.28 4.10
N GLN A 337 7.18 1.17 5.00
CA GLN A 337 7.36 2.59 4.69
C GLN A 337 8.44 2.81 3.62
N ASP A 338 9.59 2.16 3.75
CA ASP A 338 10.70 2.27 2.79
C ASP A 338 10.38 1.56 1.46
N PHE A 339 9.79 0.37 1.53
CA PHE A 339 9.43 -0.44 0.36
C PHE A 339 8.36 0.24 -0.49
N LEU A 340 7.21 0.57 0.11
CA LEU A 340 6.08 1.18 -0.61
C LEU A 340 6.33 2.65 -0.92
N GLY A 341 7.11 3.34 -0.07
CA GLY A 341 7.55 4.71 -0.33
C GLY A 341 8.36 4.86 -1.60
N SER A 342 9.12 3.83 -1.99
CA SER A 342 9.90 3.82 -3.25
C SER A 342 9.00 3.88 -4.50
N PHE A 343 7.73 3.46 -4.39
CA PHE A 343 6.69 3.56 -5.42
C PHE A 343 5.79 4.79 -5.26
N GLY A 344 6.12 5.73 -4.37
CA GLY A 344 5.31 6.92 -4.12
C GLY A 344 4.14 6.74 -3.16
N VAL A 345 4.00 5.56 -2.54
CA VAL A 345 2.93 5.29 -1.57
C VAL A 345 3.38 5.71 -0.18
N TRP A 346 2.72 6.72 0.39
CA TRP A 346 3.04 7.18 1.74
C TRP A 346 2.37 6.31 2.80
N LEU A 347 3.16 5.91 3.81
CA LEU A 347 2.69 5.24 5.01
C LEU A 347 3.21 5.95 6.27
N PRO A 348 2.40 6.05 7.34
CA PRO A 348 2.88 6.52 8.63
C PRO A 348 3.89 5.53 9.23
N ARG A 349 4.69 5.97 10.22
CA ARG A 349 5.81 5.16 10.74
C ARG A 349 5.41 3.89 11.49
N ASN A 350 4.29 3.92 12.22
CA ASN A 350 3.92 2.87 13.17
C ASN A 350 2.88 1.90 12.59
N SER A 351 3.02 0.60 12.86
CA SER A 351 2.12 -0.47 12.37
C SER A 351 0.65 -0.23 12.68
N LYS A 352 0.32 0.28 13.88
CA LYS A 352 -1.07 0.63 14.26
C LYS A 352 -1.67 1.69 13.33
N ALA A 353 -0.91 2.72 12.99
CA ALA A 353 -1.35 3.80 12.10
C ALA A 353 -1.42 3.34 10.66
N GLN A 354 -0.45 2.54 10.19
CA GLN A 354 -0.52 1.86 8.89
C GLN A 354 -1.74 0.94 8.80
N GLY A 355 -2.10 0.34 9.95
CA GLY A 355 -3.32 -0.42 10.21
C GLY A 355 -4.63 0.32 9.93
N GLN A 356 -4.60 1.63 9.68
CA GLN A 356 -5.76 2.47 9.37
C GLN A 356 -5.73 3.04 7.94
N ILE A 357 -4.70 2.74 7.15
CA ILE A 357 -4.56 3.27 5.79
C ILE A 357 -5.33 2.41 4.79
N GLY A 358 -6.10 3.06 3.92
CA GLY A 358 -6.89 2.40 2.87
C GLY A 358 -8.21 1.82 3.37
N LYS A 359 -8.82 0.93 2.58
CA LYS A 359 -10.06 0.24 2.92
C LYS A 359 -9.77 -0.87 3.92
N VAL A 360 -10.16 -0.66 5.18
CA VAL A 360 -9.99 -1.61 6.28
C VAL A 360 -11.13 -2.64 6.29
N VAL A 361 -10.76 -3.93 6.32
CA VAL A 361 -11.66 -5.05 6.56
C VAL A 361 -11.29 -5.71 7.89
N ASN A 362 -12.24 -5.75 8.82
CA ASN A 362 -12.06 -6.36 10.13
C ASN A 362 -12.07 -7.89 10.03
N LEU A 363 -11.07 -8.52 10.63
CA LEU A 363 -10.88 -9.97 10.68
C LEU A 363 -10.84 -10.52 12.11
N ALA A 364 -10.83 -9.68 13.14
CA ALA A 364 -10.49 -10.07 14.52
C ALA A 364 -11.33 -11.22 15.09
N ASN A 365 -12.61 -11.29 14.74
CA ASN A 365 -13.56 -12.28 15.29
C ASN A 365 -13.74 -13.53 14.41
N LEU A 366 -12.95 -13.68 13.35
CA LEU A 366 -13.00 -14.83 12.46
C LEU A 366 -12.03 -15.94 12.91
N SER A 367 -12.40 -17.19 12.66
CA SER A 367 -11.47 -18.32 12.73
C SER A 367 -10.35 -18.19 11.69
N ALA A 368 -9.25 -18.92 11.87
CA ALA A 368 -8.14 -18.90 10.91
C ALA A 368 -8.58 -19.28 9.48
N GLU A 369 -9.49 -20.23 9.35
CA GLU A 369 -10.03 -20.66 8.05
C GLU A 369 -10.90 -19.58 7.39
N GLU A 370 -11.80 -18.96 8.16
CA GLU A 370 -12.62 -17.84 7.68
C GLU A 370 -11.75 -16.65 7.27
N LYS A 371 -10.69 -16.34 8.02
CA LYS A 371 -9.71 -15.31 7.66
C LYS A 371 -9.05 -15.62 6.32
N LEU A 372 -8.58 -16.86 6.13
CA LEU A 372 -7.97 -17.27 4.86
C LEU A 372 -8.95 -17.15 3.70
N ASN A 373 -10.21 -17.51 3.88
CA ASN A 373 -11.24 -17.36 2.86
C ASN A 373 -11.47 -15.89 2.48
N VAL A 374 -11.57 -15.01 3.47
CA VAL A 374 -11.70 -13.55 3.23
C VAL A 374 -10.45 -12.99 2.54
N ILE A 375 -9.26 -13.37 2.98
CA ILE A 375 -7.98 -12.94 2.38
C ILE A 375 -7.90 -13.37 0.92
N LYS A 376 -8.12 -14.66 0.63
CA LYS A 376 -8.05 -15.23 -0.74
C LYS A 376 -9.02 -14.57 -1.71
N THR A 377 -10.17 -14.12 -1.23
CA THR A 377 -11.23 -13.55 -2.06
C THR A 377 -11.11 -12.04 -2.25
N GLN A 378 -10.63 -11.30 -1.24
CA GLN A 378 -10.70 -9.84 -1.24
C GLN A 378 -9.34 -9.14 -1.29
N ALA A 379 -8.26 -9.74 -0.76
CA ALA A 379 -6.95 -9.11 -0.73
C ALA A 379 -6.39 -8.88 -2.14
N VAL A 380 -5.56 -7.85 -2.27
CA VAL A 380 -4.92 -7.46 -3.53
C VAL A 380 -3.41 -7.59 -3.34
N PRO A 381 -2.72 -8.43 -4.13
CA PRO A 381 -1.27 -8.61 -4.03
C PRO A 381 -0.55 -7.26 -4.07
N TYR A 382 0.38 -7.07 -3.14
CA TYR A 382 1.23 -5.89 -2.93
C TYR A 382 0.49 -4.58 -2.65
N ARG A 383 -0.83 -4.64 -2.43
CA ARG A 383 -1.68 -3.49 -2.10
C ARG A 383 -2.52 -3.69 -0.85
N THR A 384 -2.46 -4.88 -0.26
CA THR A 384 -3.13 -5.19 1.00
C THR A 384 -2.10 -5.37 2.10
N LEU A 385 -2.29 -4.63 3.19
CA LEU A 385 -1.54 -4.77 4.42
C LEU A 385 -2.30 -5.70 5.37
N PHE A 386 -1.63 -6.66 5.99
CA PHE A 386 -2.18 -7.43 7.10
C PHE A 386 -1.70 -6.83 8.41
N HIS A 387 -2.64 -6.43 9.26
CA HIS A 387 -2.33 -5.79 10.53
C HIS A 387 -2.76 -6.65 11.72
N MET A 388 -1.88 -6.67 12.73
CA MET A 388 -2.13 -7.25 14.05
C MET A 388 -1.40 -6.44 15.11
N ASN A 389 -1.76 -6.63 16.38
CA ASN A 389 -1.10 -5.91 17.46
C ASN A 389 0.41 -6.22 17.47
N GLY A 390 1.21 -5.20 17.22
CA GLY A 390 2.67 -5.25 17.19
C GLY A 390 3.30 -5.72 15.88
N HIS A 391 2.53 -6.00 14.82
CA HIS A 391 3.10 -6.44 13.54
C HIS A 391 2.25 -6.03 12.33
N ILE A 392 2.92 -5.80 11.20
CA ILE A 392 2.27 -5.50 9.92
C ILE A 392 3.04 -6.16 8.77
N MET A 393 2.31 -6.57 7.73
CA MET A 393 2.84 -7.38 6.64
C MET A 393 2.27 -6.93 5.30
N LEU A 394 3.04 -7.09 4.21
CA LEU A 394 2.55 -6.88 2.86
C LEU A 394 2.08 -8.21 2.27
N TYR A 395 0.82 -8.29 1.88
CA TYR A 395 0.31 -9.46 1.15
C TYR A 395 1.00 -9.55 -0.22
N ALA A 396 1.59 -10.70 -0.57
CA ALA A 396 2.33 -10.90 -1.82
C ALA A 396 1.53 -11.64 -2.90
N GLY A 397 0.36 -12.19 -2.56
CA GLY A 397 -0.45 -13.01 -3.46
C GLY A 397 -0.58 -14.46 -2.99
N LEU A 398 -1.07 -15.32 -3.89
CA LEU A 398 -1.22 -16.75 -3.65
C LEU A 398 -0.12 -17.53 -4.36
N ARG A 399 0.46 -18.52 -3.67
CA ARG A 399 1.25 -19.59 -4.27
C ARG A 399 0.65 -20.91 -3.85
N GLU A 400 0.28 -21.76 -4.81
CA GLU A 400 -0.34 -23.07 -4.53
C GLU A 400 -1.55 -22.97 -3.59
N ASN A 401 -2.38 -21.92 -3.78
CA ASN A 401 -3.54 -21.60 -2.94
C ASN A 401 -3.22 -21.18 -1.48
N GLU A 402 -1.96 -20.93 -1.12
CA GLU A 402 -1.58 -20.37 0.19
C GLU A 402 -1.25 -18.87 0.07
N PRO A 403 -1.83 -18.00 0.92
CA PRO A 403 -1.47 -16.59 0.99
C PRO A 403 -0.04 -16.40 1.51
N LEU A 404 0.76 -15.67 0.73
CA LEU A 404 2.12 -15.29 1.11
C LEU A 404 2.17 -13.84 1.60
N ALA A 405 3.07 -13.58 2.53
CA ALA A 405 3.37 -12.24 3.01
C ALA A 405 4.87 -11.95 2.90
N VAL A 406 5.22 -10.71 2.54
CA VAL A 406 6.57 -10.16 2.72
C VAL A 406 6.54 -9.21 3.91
N HIS A 407 7.44 -9.42 4.86
CA HIS A 407 7.47 -8.65 6.09
C HIS A 407 8.84 -8.71 6.76
N ASP A 408 9.12 -7.76 7.64
CA ASP A 408 10.28 -7.82 8.53
C ASP A 408 9.80 -8.20 9.94
N VAL A 409 10.20 -9.37 10.44
CA VAL A 409 9.60 -9.98 11.63
C VAL A 409 10.67 -10.54 12.56
N TRP A 410 10.49 -10.32 13.87
CA TRP A 410 11.38 -10.89 14.89
C TRP A 410 11.18 -12.40 15.05
N GLY A 411 9.98 -12.82 15.47
CA GLY A 411 9.69 -14.24 15.68
C GLY A 411 8.30 -14.48 16.26
N ILE A 412 7.93 -15.75 16.37
CA ILE A 412 6.65 -16.23 16.92
C ILE A 412 6.83 -16.59 18.39
N ARG A 413 5.86 -16.24 19.25
CA ARG A 413 5.93 -16.52 20.68
C ARG A 413 5.66 -18.00 20.97
N THR A 414 6.60 -18.72 21.59
CA THR A 414 6.48 -20.14 22.02
C THR A 414 5.73 -20.29 23.34
N LYS A 415 5.16 -21.46 23.67
CA LYS A 415 4.24 -21.64 24.82
C LYS A 415 4.85 -21.18 26.15
N ASP A 416 6.15 -21.36 26.32
CA ASP A 416 6.95 -20.89 27.47
C ASP A 416 7.27 -19.39 27.47
N ASN A 417 6.63 -18.60 26.61
CA ASN A 417 6.89 -17.17 26.40
C ASN A 417 8.25 -16.83 25.78
N GLY A 418 8.96 -17.83 25.25
CA GLY A 418 10.13 -17.66 24.39
C GLY A 418 9.81 -17.10 23.00
N ARG A 419 10.77 -17.24 22.07
CA ARG A 419 10.63 -16.84 20.66
C ARG A 419 11.20 -17.90 19.73
N ALA A 420 10.39 -18.33 18.77
CA ALA A 420 10.83 -19.05 17.59
C ALA A 420 11.16 -18.02 16.49
N MET A 421 12.45 -17.90 16.20
CA MET A 421 13.05 -16.79 15.45
C MET A 421 12.83 -16.94 13.96
N ILE A 422 12.45 -15.83 13.34
CA ILE A 422 12.55 -15.59 11.90
C ILE A 422 13.67 -14.57 11.67
N GLY A 423 13.61 -13.43 12.39
CA GLY A 423 14.75 -12.54 12.61
C GLY A 423 15.10 -11.60 11.47
N GLY A 424 14.18 -11.30 10.55
CA GLY A 424 14.45 -10.39 9.45
C GLY A 424 13.35 -10.30 8.39
N VAL A 425 13.70 -9.67 7.27
CA VAL A 425 12.86 -9.58 6.07
C VAL A 425 12.73 -10.95 5.43
N ALA A 426 11.50 -11.47 5.40
CA ALA A 426 11.20 -12.81 4.92
C ALA A 426 9.93 -12.87 4.07
N ILE A 427 9.83 -13.94 3.28
CA ILE A 427 8.61 -14.41 2.64
C ILE A 427 8.09 -15.58 3.48
N THR A 428 6.85 -15.51 3.97
CA THR A 428 6.27 -16.63 4.73
C THR A 428 4.85 -16.90 4.29
N THR A 429 4.35 -18.12 4.55
CA THR A 429 2.90 -18.29 4.63
C THR A 429 2.37 -17.63 5.92
N LEU A 430 1.05 -17.49 6.05
CA LEU A 430 0.44 -17.05 7.31
C LEU A 430 0.40 -18.14 8.39
N LYS A 431 0.88 -19.35 8.08
CA LYS A 431 0.88 -20.53 8.94
C LYS A 431 2.29 -20.96 9.40
N ILE A 432 3.34 -20.22 9.03
CA ILE A 432 4.73 -20.52 9.43
C ILE A 432 4.83 -20.90 10.92
N GLY A 433 5.49 -22.02 11.20
CA GLY A 433 5.62 -22.61 12.53
C GLY A 433 4.44 -23.47 12.99
N SER A 434 3.45 -23.78 12.13
CA SER A 434 2.32 -24.65 12.49
C SER A 434 2.70 -26.10 12.80
N ASP A 435 3.83 -26.55 12.30
CA ASP A 435 4.45 -27.86 12.51
C ASP A 435 5.33 -27.91 13.78
N VAL A 436 5.60 -26.76 14.40
CA VAL A 436 6.39 -26.67 15.63
C VAL A 436 5.50 -26.87 16.85
N ALA A 437 5.72 -27.99 17.56
CA ALA A 437 4.90 -28.39 18.71
C ALA A 437 4.85 -27.36 19.85
N ASP A 438 5.85 -26.47 19.95
CA ASP A 438 5.92 -25.43 20.98
C ASP A 438 5.23 -24.11 20.59
N ILE A 439 4.59 -24.06 19.42
CA ILE A 439 3.78 -22.92 18.99
C ILE A 439 2.30 -23.29 19.14
N ASP A 440 1.57 -22.51 19.95
CA ASP A 440 0.11 -22.62 20.03
C ASP A 440 -0.49 -22.09 18.72
N PRO A 441 -1.44 -22.81 18.06
CA PRO A 441 -2.11 -22.32 16.85
C PRO A 441 -2.72 -20.92 16.97
N LYS A 442 -3.12 -20.48 18.17
CA LYS A 442 -3.61 -19.11 18.43
C LYS A 442 -2.53 -18.03 18.27
N ARG A 443 -1.26 -18.42 18.24
CA ARG A 443 -0.10 -17.54 18.14
C ARG A 443 0.46 -17.40 16.72
N LEU A 444 -0.01 -18.25 15.79
CA LEU A 444 0.29 -18.13 14.36
C LEU A 444 -0.17 -16.79 13.80
N LEU A 445 0.46 -16.35 12.72
CA LEU A 445 0.16 -15.07 12.08
C LEU A 445 -1.31 -15.01 11.65
N VAL A 446 -1.80 -16.03 10.94
CA VAL A 446 -3.20 -16.13 10.49
C VAL A 446 -4.19 -15.93 11.64
N SER A 447 -3.93 -16.52 12.80
CA SER A 447 -4.82 -16.44 13.96
C SER A 447 -4.85 -15.05 14.58
N ARG A 448 -3.74 -14.30 14.50
CA ARG A 448 -3.58 -12.99 15.16
C ARG A 448 -3.84 -11.78 14.27
N ILE A 449 -4.00 -11.96 12.95
CA ILE A 449 -4.41 -10.87 12.06
C ILE A 449 -5.77 -10.32 12.51
N ASN A 450 -5.81 -9.02 12.79
CA ASN A 450 -7.00 -8.31 13.26
C ASN A 450 -7.72 -7.59 12.10
N SER A 451 -6.97 -7.16 11.08
CA SER A 451 -7.53 -6.54 9.90
C SER A 451 -6.65 -6.74 8.67
N MET A 452 -7.26 -6.59 7.49
CA MET A 452 -6.53 -6.37 6.25
C MET A 452 -6.95 -5.01 5.67
N ASN A 453 -6.00 -4.29 5.09
CA ASN A 453 -6.24 -2.92 4.62
C ASN A 453 -5.73 -2.78 3.20
N THR A 454 -6.61 -2.45 2.27
CA THR A 454 -6.26 -2.31 0.86
C THR A 454 -6.13 -0.84 0.50
N PHE A 455 -4.95 -0.40 0.08
CA PHE A 455 -4.71 0.97 -0.37
C PHE A 455 -4.73 1.07 -1.90
N GLU A 456 -5.03 2.28 -2.37
CA GLU A 456 -4.84 2.65 -3.78
C GLU A 456 -3.43 3.22 -3.95
N VAL A 457 -2.82 2.96 -5.11
CA VAL A 457 -1.49 3.53 -5.45
C VAL A 457 -1.62 5.01 -5.88
N ALA A 458 -2.81 5.43 -6.31
CA ALA A 458 -3.18 6.81 -6.62
C ALA A 458 -4.41 7.22 -5.81
N SER A 459 -4.46 8.43 -5.25
CA SER A 459 -5.61 8.91 -4.46
C SER A 459 -6.03 10.34 -4.80
N GLY A 460 -7.31 10.68 -4.59
CA GLY A 460 -7.84 12.02 -4.85
C GLY A 460 -7.70 12.44 -6.33
N GLU A 461 -7.09 13.60 -6.58
CA GLU A 461 -6.82 14.10 -7.93
C GLU A 461 -5.98 13.10 -8.75
N GLU A 462 -5.07 12.37 -8.11
CA GLU A 462 -4.27 11.33 -8.78
C GLU A 462 -5.14 10.18 -9.28
N ALA A 463 -6.16 9.77 -8.51
CA ALA A 463 -7.09 8.73 -8.93
C ALA A 463 -7.97 9.20 -10.10
N SER A 464 -8.39 10.47 -10.09
CA SER A 464 -9.10 11.08 -11.24
C SER A 464 -8.20 11.10 -12.48
N LEU A 465 -6.94 11.52 -12.35
CA LEU A 465 -5.96 11.51 -13.45
C LEU A 465 -5.69 10.10 -13.96
N ALA A 466 -5.61 9.09 -13.09
CA ALA A 466 -5.44 7.70 -13.50
C ALA A 466 -6.63 7.20 -14.33
N LYS A 467 -7.86 7.49 -13.90
CA LYS A 467 -9.09 7.17 -14.67
C LYS A 467 -9.11 7.88 -16.02
N LYS A 468 -8.74 9.16 -16.08
CA LYS A 468 -8.60 9.90 -17.34
C LYS A 468 -7.56 9.26 -18.25
N SER A 469 -6.36 9.00 -17.74
CA SER A 469 -5.28 8.35 -18.50
C SER A 469 -5.68 6.96 -19.00
N ALA A 470 -6.46 6.22 -18.23
CA ALA A 470 -6.97 4.91 -18.64
C ALA A 470 -7.88 5.00 -19.88
N ILE A 471 -8.78 5.99 -19.91
CA ILE A 471 -9.67 6.28 -21.04
C ILE A 471 -8.87 6.78 -22.25
N GLU A 472 -7.91 7.69 -22.06
CA GLU A 472 -7.04 8.19 -23.14
C GLU A 472 -6.24 7.06 -23.80
N LYS A 473 -5.63 6.18 -22.99
CA LYS A 473 -4.85 5.04 -23.49
C LYS A 473 -5.73 3.99 -24.18
N ALA A 474 -6.90 3.72 -23.62
CA ALA A 474 -7.86 2.75 -24.16
C ALA A 474 -8.36 3.14 -25.56
N TYR A 475 -8.64 4.43 -25.76
CA TYR A 475 -9.44 4.88 -26.90
C TYR A 475 -8.78 5.95 -27.77
N GLY A 476 -7.56 6.37 -27.44
CA GLY A 476 -6.82 7.38 -28.20
C GLY A 476 -7.49 8.76 -28.20
N VAL A 477 -8.37 9.02 -27.23
CA VAL A 477 -9.02 10.32 -27.01
C VAL A 477 -8.10 11.22 -26.17
N LYS A 478 -8.39 12.53 -26.14
CA LYS A 478 -7.68 13.48 -25.28
C LYS A 478 -8.65 14.02 -24.23
N ILE A 479 -8.21 14.11 -22.97
CA ILE A 479 -8.99 14.69 -21.89
C ILE A 479 -8.33 15.98 -21.42
N VAL A 480 -9.07 17.09 -21.45
CA VAL A 480 -8.59 18.40 -20.99
C VAL A 480 -9.55 18.94 -19.95
N GLY A 481 -9.04 19.16 -18.73
CA GLY A 481 -9.89 19.53 -17.60
C GLY A 481 -10.89 18.41 -17.31
N ASN A 482 -12.17 18.68 -17.54
CA ASN A 482 -13.28 17.75 -17.32
C ASN A 482 -13.98 17.31 -18.63
N GLU A 483 -13.34 17.52 -19.78
CA GLU A 483 -13.92 17.22 -21.09
C GLU A 483 -13.08 16.17 -21.83
N VAL A 484 -13.74 15.11 -22.31
CA VAL A 484 -13.21 14.19 -23.31
C VAL A 484 -13.40 14.83 -24.68
N ILE A 485 -12.32 15.02 -25.42
CA ILE A 485 -12.30 15.70 -26.73
C ILE A 485 -12.04 14.66 -27.81
N PHE A 486 -12.96 14.60 -28.78
CA PHE A 486 -12.88 13.70 -29.94
C PHE A 486 -12.21 14.37 -31.14
N THR A 487 -11.82 13.58 -32.14
CA THR A 487 -11.14 14.05 -33.34
C THR A 487 -12.00 14.98 -34.21
N ASP A 488 -13.32 14.87 -34.12
CA ASP A 488 -14.29 15.76 -34.78
C ASP A 488 -14.51 17.08 -34.02
N GLY A 489 -13.83 17.28 -32.88
CA GLY A 489 -13.94 18.45 -32.01
C GLY A 489 -15.14 18.42 -31.06
N SER A 490 -16.01 17.41 -31.14
CA SER A 490 -17.08 17.21 -30.16
C SER A 490 -16.52 16.82 -28.79
N LYS A 491 -17.34 16.99 -27.76
CA LYS A 491 -16.92 16.80 -26.37
C LYS A 491 -17.98 16.08 -25.56
N VAL A 492 -17.52 15.28 -24.59
CA VAL A 492 -18.35 14.65 -23.56
C VAL A 492 -17.76 14.96 -22.19
N ILE A 493 -18.61 15.15 -21.19
CA ILE A 493 -18.18 15.40 -19.80
C ILE A 493 -17.56 14.12 -19.23
N PHE A 494 -16.41 14.27 -18.57
CA PHE A 494 -15.74 13.14 -17.93
C PHE A 494 -16.43 12.72 -16.64
N ASP A 495 -16.63 13.66 -15.71
CA ASP A 495 -17.23 13.46 -14.39
C ASP A 495 -18.22 14.61 -14.10
N ASP A 496 -19.49 14.31 -13.88
CA ASP A 496 -20.51 15.34 -13.56
C ASP A 496 -20.54 15.76 -12.09
N GLY A 497 -19.78 15.07 -11.22
CA GLY A 497 -19.69 15.31 -9.79
C GLY A 497 -20.90 14.83 -8.99
N GLU A 498 -21.86 14.13 -9.60
CA GLU A 498 -23.04 13.61 -8.94
C GLU A 498 -22.78 12.23 -8.32
N VAL A 499 -23.22 12.04 -7.07
CA VAL A 499 -23.25 10.73 -6.44
C VAL A 499 -24.47 9.96 -6.92
N LYS A 500 -24.26 8.94 -7.76
CA LYS A 500 -25.33 8.17 -8.40
C LYS A 500 -25.63 6.87 -7.65
N ASP A 501 -26.91 6.51 -7.57
CA ASP A 501 -27.33 5.16 -7.15
C ASP A 501 -27.15 4.13 -8.29
N THR A 502 -27.35 2.85 -7.99
CA THR A 502 -27.21 1.76 -8.98
C THR A 502 -28.10 1.95 -10.21
N ALA A 503 -29.31 2.47 -10.06
CA ALA A 503 -30.22 2.66 -11.18
C ALA A 503 -29.75 3.80 -12.09
N HIS A 504 -29.26 4.89 -11.52
CA HIS A 504 -28.67 6.01 -12.25
C HIS A 504 -27.36 5.57 -12.92
N LEU A 505 -26.46 4.89 -12.23
CA LEU A 505 -25.21 4.34 -12.83
C LEU A 505 -25.49 3.40 -14.02
N LEU A 506 -26.57 2.63 -13.98
CA LEU A 506 -26.93 1.74 -15.08
C LEU A 506 -27.47 2.45 -16.33
N ASN A 507 -28.05 3.65 -16.18
CA ASN A 507 -28.81 4.32 -17.24
C ASN A 507 -28.24 5.69 -17.66
N LEU A 508 -27.51 6.37 -16.79
CA LEU A 508 -27.06 7.76 -16.88
C LEU A 508 -25.58 7.90 -16.43
N ALA A 509 -24.77 6.85 -16.59
CA ALA A 509 -23.36 6.92 -16.26
C ALA A 509 -22.62 7.93 -17.15
N ASP A 510 -21.82 8.79 -16.51
CA ASP A 510 -20.77 9.54 -17.19
C ASP A 510 -19.53 8.66 -17.44
N VAL A 511 -18.44 9.26 -17.92
CA VAL A 511 -17.24 8.49 -18.30
C VAL A 511 -16.53 7.95 -17.06
N GLU A 512 -16.46 8.73 -15.98
CA GLU A 512 -15.86 8.37 -14.70
C GLU A 512 -16.56 7.17 -14.06
N ASP A 513 -17.90 7.16 -14.12
CA ASP A 513 -18.77 6.12 -13.55
C ASP A 513 -18.47 4.72 -14.08
N THR A 514 -17.79 4.60 -15.23
CA THR A 514 -17.22 3.34 -15.74
C THR A 514 -16.42 2.62 -14.66
N PHE A 515 -15.74 3.38 -13.79
CA PHE A 515 -14.87 2.91 -12.72
C PHE A 515 -15.52 2.96 -11.33
N ALA A 516 -16.83 3.22 -11.23
CA ALA A 516 -17.53 3.30 -9.94
C ALA A 516 -17.46 1.98 -9.14
N GLN A 517 -17.26 0.85 -9.83
CA GLN A 517 -16.99 -0.44 -9.22
C GLN A 517 -15.66 -1.02 -9.71
N PRO A 518 -14.77 -1.48 -8.81
CA PRO A 518 -13.51 -2.07 -9.20
C PRO A 518 -13.76 -3.41 -9.91
N TYR A 519 -13.32 -3.52 -11.16
CA TYR A 519 -13.35 -4.78 -11.90
C TYR A 519 -12.18 -5.67 -11.41
N PRO A 520 -12.44 -6.89 -10.91
CA PRO A 520 -11.44 -7.73 -10.27
C PRO A 520 -10.60 -8.50 -11.31
N LEU A 521 -9.99 -7.76 -12.24
CA LEU A 521 -9.16 -8.27 -13.34
C LEU A 521 -7.99 -9.10 -12.79
N PHE A 522 -7.82 -10.33 -13.27
CA PHE A 522 -6.85 -11.33 -12.80
C PHE A 522 -7.01 -11.81 -11.34
N LYS A 523 -8.05 -11.42 -10.61
CA LYS A 523 -8.33 -12.05 -9.30
C LYS A 523 -8.80 -13.50 -9.50
N PRO A 524 -8.53 -14.42 -8.55
CA PRO A 524 -9.10 -15.77 -8.57
C PRO A 524 -10.61 -15.74 -8.81
N LEU A 525 -11.15 -16.78 -9.46
CA LEU A 525 -12.59 -16.84 -9.68
C LEU A 525 -13.31 -17.10 -8.34
N SER A 526 -14.16 -16.18 -7.94
CA SER A 526 -14.95 -16.24 -6.69
C SER A 526 -16.40 -15.89 -6.97
N LEU A 527 -17.27 -16.09 -5.96
CA LEU A 527 -18.64 -15.56 -5.99
C LEU A 527 -18.61 -14.05 -6.31
N PRO A 528 -19.34 -13.60 -7.34
CA PRO A 528 -19.46 -12.18 -7.66
C PRO A 528 -20.06 -11.36 -6.53
N ASN A 529 -19.58 -10.13 -6.34
CA ASN A 529 -20.07 -9.22 -5.29
C ASN A 529 -20.49 -7.84 -5.82
N ASN A 530 -20.31 -7.57 -7.12
CA ASN A 530 -20.69 -6.35 -7.79
C ASN A 530 -20.99 -6.61 -9.28
N ASP A 531 -21.21 -5.55 -10.06
CA ASP A 531 -21.57 -5.57 -11.48
C ASP A 531 -20.53 -4.74 -12.29
N ALA A 532 -19.27 -4.76 -11.87
CA ALA A 532 -18.21 -3.90 -12.42
C ALA A 532 -18.09 -4.04 -13.95
N GLY A 533 -18.02 -2.90 -14.63
CA GLY A 533 -18.04 -2.82 -16.10
C GLY A 533 -19.43 -2.70 -16.73
N ARG A 534 -20.53 -2.87 -15.98
CA ARG A 534 -21.89 -2.69 -16.55
C ARG A 534 -22.34 -1.24 -16.64
N TYR A 535 -21.69 -0.33 -15.92
CA TYR A 535 -21.91 1.12 -16.03
C TYR A 535 -21.10 1.65 -17.21
N ARG A 536 -21.80 2.31 -18.14
CA ARG A 536 -21.26 2.69 -19.45
C ARG A 536 -21.82 4.04 -19.86
N ASN A 537 -20.93 4.91 -20.33
CA ASN A 537 -21.33 6.11 -21.02
C ASN A 537 -21.62 5.78 -22.50
N TYR A 538 -22.90 5.80 -22.90
CA TYR A 538 -23.29 5.43 -24.27
C TYR A 538 -22.82 6.46 -25.30
N GLU A 539 -22.71 7.73 -24.93
CA GLU A 539 -22.24 8.79 -25.84
C GLU A 539 -20.77 8.58 -26.23
N LEU A 540 -19.92 8.24 -25.25
CA LEU A 540 -18.54 7.82 -25.48
C LEU A 540 -18.48 6.60 -26.40
N LEU A 541 -19.24 5.53 -26.10
CA LEU A 541 -19.23 4.31 -26.91
C LEU A 541 -19.70 4.55 -28.35
N ASP A 542 -20.74 5.37 -28.55
CA ASP A 542 -21.24 5.78 -29.85
C ASP A 542 -20.14 6.50 -30.65
N LYS A 543 -19.41 7.42 -30.00
CA LYS A 543 -18.31 8.16 -30.64
C LYS A 543 -17.12 7.28 -31.05
N ILE A 544 -16.76 6.29 -30.23
CA ILE A 544 -15.55 5.51 -30.45
C ILE A 544 -15.77 4.22 -31.28
N TYR A 545 -16.99 3.67 -31.29
CA TYR A 545 -17.30 2.41 -31.99
C TYR A 545 -18.36 2.54 -33.09
N GLY A 546 -19.20 3.59 -33.06
CA GLY A 546 -20.25 3.87 -34.03
C GLY A 546 -21.60 4.11 -33.37
N ALA A 547 -22.31 5.17 -33.79
CA ALA A 547 -23.59 5.58 -33.21
C ALA A 547 -24.79 4.84 -33.81
N SER A 548 -24.65 4.32 -35.03
CA SER A 548 -25.70 3.64 -35.80
C SER A 548 -25.29 2.23 -36.24
N GLU A 549 -26.27 1.38 -36.57
CA GLU A 549 -26.02 0.03 -37.08
C GLU A 549 -25.15 0.04 -38.33
N ALA A 550 -25.38 1.00 -39.22
CA ALA A 550 -24.63 1.17 -40.46
C ALA A 550 -23.16 1.51 -40.19
N GLU A 551 -22.89 2.44 -39.27
CA GLU A 551 -21.53 2.80 -38.86
C GLU A 551 -20.80 1.62 -38.22
N VAL A 552 -21.46 0.91 -37.29
CA VAL A 552 -20.81 -0.24 -36.65
C VAL A 552 -20.51 -1.33 -37.68
N LYS A 553 -21.46 -1.67 -38.58
CA LYS A 553 -21.22 -2.63 -39.67
C LYS A 553 -20.05 -2.25 -40.55
N ALA A 554 -19.89 -0.96 -40.86
CA ALA A 554 -18.75 -0.45 -41.63
C ALA A 554 -17.41 -0.58 -40.88
N ASN A 555 -17.44 -0.60 -39.54
CA ASN A 555 -16.26 -0.78 -38.71
C ASN A 555 -15.89 -2.26 -38.47
N LEU A 556 -16.74 -3.23 -38.82
CA LEU A 556 -16.47 -4.66 -38.58
C LEU A 556 -15.42 -5.22 -39.56
N THR A 557 -14.46 -5.97 -39.02
CA THR A 557 -13.47 -6.75 -39.77
C THR A 557 -13.53 -8.22 -39.38
N ASP A 558 -12.89 -9.08 -40.17
CA ASP A 558 -12.78 -10.50 -39.90
C ASP A 558 -11.76 -10.82 -38.82
N VAL A 559 -12.13 -11.75 -37.94
CA VAL A 559 -11.27 -12.40 -36.94
C VAL A 559 -11.37 -13.91 -37.17
N VAL A 560 -10.23 -14.58 -37.31
CA VAL A 560 -10.16 -16.03 -37.46
C VAL A 560 -10.15 -16.67 -36.07
N TRP A 561 -11.25 -17.33 -35.71
CA TRP A 561 -11.47 -17.99 -34.43
C TRP A 561 -10.97 -19.44 -34.45
N LEU A 562 -10.03 -19.76 -33.56
CA LEU A 562 -9.41 -21.08 -33.38
C LEU A 562 -8.96 -21.69 -34.71
N LYS A 563 -7.92 -21.12 -35.31
CA LYS A 563 -7.43 -21.46 -36.65
C LYS A 563 -7.21 -22.97 -36.84
N ASN A 564 -6.66 -23.65 -35.84
CA ASN A 564 -6.39 -25.09 -35.89
C ASN A 564 -7.59 -25.95 -35.48
N HIS A 565 -8.69 -25.36 -35.00
CA HIS A 565 -9.88 -26.04 -34.51
C HIS A 565 -11.17 -25.48 -35.14
N GLY A 566 -11.23 -25.53 -36.48
CA GLY A 566 -12.41 -25.16 -37.27
C GLY A 566 -12.31 -23.81 -37.97
N GLY A 567 -11.45 -22.89 -37.50
CA GLY A 567 -11.08 -21.67 -38.22
C GLY A 567 -12.27 -20.78 -38.60
N LYS A 568 -13.30 -20.71 -37.74
CA LYS A 568 -14.52 -19.93 -38.00
C LYS A 568 -14.17 -18.45 -38.16
N THR A 569 -14.78 -17.78 -39.13
CA THR A 569 -14.62 -16.32 -39.29
C THR A 569 -15.70 -15.59 -38.51
N LEU A 570 -15.30 -14.73 -37.57
CA LEU A 570 -16.18 -13.88 -36.78
C LEU A 570 -16.02 -12.42 -37.20
N LYS A 571 -17.10 -11.65 -37.15
CA LYS A 571 -17.07 -10.19 -37.39
C LYS A 571 -16.87 -9.45 -36.07
N PHE A 572 -15.90 -8.55 -35.99
CA PHE A 572 -15.62 -7.77 -34.78
C PHE A 572 -15.16 -6.35 -35.13
N ASN A 573 -15.37 -5.39 -34.22
CA ASN A 573 -15.08 -3.98 -34.51
C ASN A 573 -13.57 -3.73 -34.64
N SER A 574 -13.14 -3.04 -35.70
CA SER A 574 -11.73 -2.71 -35.94
C SER A 574 -11.23 -1.49 -35.15
N LYS A 575 -12.14 -0.65 -34.63
CA LYS A 575 -11.78 0.55 -33.87
C LYS A 575 -11.18 0.18 -32.52
N ASN A 576 -10.27 1.04 -32.03
CA ASN A 576 -9.60 0.92 -30.73
C ASN A 576 -8.97 -0.47 -30.48
N SER A 577 -8.46 -1.11 -31.54
CA SER A 577 -7.81 -2.42 -31.48
C SER A 577 -8.70 -3.60 -31.04
N ALA A 578 -10.03 -3.45 -31.01
CA ALA A 578 -10.92 -4.49 -30.48
C ALA A 578 -10.82 -5.82 -31.27
N ALA A 579 -10.83 -5.78 -32.61
CA ALA A 579 -10.65 -6.97 -33.45
C ALA A 579 -9.25 -7.58 -33.34
N THR A 580 -8.22 -6.74 -33.21
CA THR A 580 -6.84 -7.19 -32.97
C THR A 580 -6.73 -7.94 -31.64
N ALA A 581 -7.37 -7.42 -30.59
CA ALA A 581 -7.42 -8.07 -29.29
C ALA A 581 -8.15 -9.42 -29.35
N LEU A 582 -9.32 -9.49 -30.02
CA LEU A 582 -10.02 -10.78 -30.19
C LEU A 582 -9.19 -11.79 -31.00
N GLN A 583 -8.45 -11.33 -32.02
CA GLN A 583 -7.55 -12.20 -32.76
C GLN A 583 -6.41 -12.75 -31.88
N ALA A 584 -5.88 -11.93 -30.97
CA ALA A 584 -4.87 -12.38 -30.01
C ALA A 584 -5.43 -13.42 -29.02
N VAL A 585 -6.65 -13.20 -28.51
CA VAL A 585 -7.39 -14.20 -27.71
C VAL A 585 -7.54 -15.51 -28.47
N SER A 586 -8.02 -15.45 -29.72
CA SER A 586 -8.20 -16.61 -30.58
C SER A 586 -6.90 -17.41 -30.72
N ASN A 587 -5.79 -16.74 -31.04
CA ASN A 587 -4.49 -17.39 -31.24
C ASN A 587 -4.00 -18.09 -29.96
N GLU A 588 -4.15 -17.45 -28.80
CA GLU A 588 -3.69 -18.00 -27.52
C GLU A 588 -4.57 -19.15 -27.04
N LEU A 589 -5.89 -19.06 -27.21
CA LEU A 589 -6.80 -20.17 -26.93
C LEU A 589 -6.59 -21.34 -27.89
N ASP A 590 -6.29 -21.08 -29.17
CA ASP A 590 -5.98 -22.11 -30.16
C ASP A 590 -4.72 -22.90 -29.76
N ALA A 591 -3.68 -22.20 -29.30
CA ALA A 591 -2.46 -22.82 -28.79
C ALA A 591 -2.69 -23.59 -27.47
N LEU A 592 -3.52 -23.04 -26.57
CA LEU A 592 -3.86 -23.68 -25.30
C LEU A 592 -4.69 -24.95 -25.52
N ALA A 593 -5.62 -24.94 -26.48
CA ALA A 593 -6.46 -26.09 -26.82
C ALA A 593 -5.66 -27.27 -27.39
N LEU A 594 -4.51 -27.03 -28.04
CA LEU A 594 -3.59 -28.11 -28.44
C LEU A 594 -3.01 -28.86 -27.24
N GLN A 595 -2.80 -28.16 -26.11
CA GLN A 595 -2.27 -28.75 -24.88
C GLN A 595 -3.36 -29.29 -23.97
N LYS A 596 -4.55 -28.67 -24.01
CA LYS A 596 -5.72 -28.97 -23.18
C LYS A 596 -6.99 -29.10 -24.04
N PRO A 597 -7.16 -30.21 -24.79
CA PRO A 597 -8.30 -30.38 -25.71
C PRO A 597 -9.67 -30.30 -25.03
N GLU A 598 -9.75 -30.59 -23.73
CA GLU A 598 -10.98 -30.50 -22.94
C GLU A 598 -11.55 -29.07 -22.84
N LEU A 599 -10.75 -28.04 -23.14
CA LEU A 599 -11.21 -26.65 -23.17
C LEU A 599 -12.10 -26.37 -24.39
N LEU A 600 -11.96 -27.12 -25.48
CA LEU A 600 -12.70 -26.89 -26.73
C LEU A 600 -14.21 -26.85 -26.52
N LYS A 601 -14.74 -27.70 -25.62
CA LYS A 601 -16.18 -27.74 -25.31
C LYS A 601 -16.77 -26.41 -24.85
N PHE A 602 -15.93 -25.45 -24.43
CA PHE A 602 -16.36 -24.11 -24.03
C PHE A 602 -16.23 -23.06 -25.14
N ILE A 603 -15.42 -23.29 -26.17
CA ILE A 603 -14.96 -22.24 -27.11
C ILE A 603 -15.09 -22.60 -28.59
N ASP A 604 -15.33 -23.86 -28.95
CA ASP A 604 -15.44 -24.32 -30.36
C ASP A 604 -16.75 -23.92 -31.05
N ASN A 605 -17.77 -23.56 -30.25
CA ASN A 605 -19.08 -23.14 -30.73
C ASN A 605 -19.53 -21.79 -30.13
N PRO A 606 -18.90 -20.66 -30.51
CA PRO A 606 -19.31 -19.35 -30.05
C PRO A 606 -20.70 -18.99 -30.59
N SER A 607 -21.54 -18.39 -29.75
CA SER A 607 -22.94 -18.03 -30.04
C SER A 607 -23.07 -16.75 -30.88
N GLY A 608 -22.02 -15.93 -30.94
CA GLY A 608 -21.92 -14.81 -31.88
C GLY A 608 -21.17 -13.61 -31.32
N THR A 609 -20.96 -12.61 -32.19
CA THR A 609 -20.21 -11.39 -31.85
C THR A 609 -20.99 -10.11 -32.09
N PHE A 610 -21.68 -9.97 -33.22
CA PHE A 610 -22.43 -8.76 -33.58
C PHE A 610 -23.94 -9.02 -33.68
N ASN A 611 -24.72 -8.22 -32.96
CA ASN A 611 -26.18 -8.19 -33.04
C ASN A 611 -26.68 -6.81 -32.58
N TRP A 612 -27.23 -6.01 -33.50
CA TRP A 612 -27.73 -4.66 -33.22
C TRP A 612 -29.06 -4.72 -32.45
N ARG A 613 -29.02 -4.50 -31.14
CA ARG A 613 -30.18 -4.60 -30.25
C ARG A 613 -30.03 -3.81 -28.95
N VAL A 614 -31.15 -3.54 -28.30
CA VAL A 614 -31.18 -3.15 -26.89
C VAL A 614 -31.22 -4.38 -25.99
N ILE A 615 -30.71 -4.25 -24.77
CA ILE A 615 -30.79 -5.30 -23.74
C ILE A 615 -32.25 -5.45 -23.32
N GLU A 616 -32.73 -6.70 -23.28
CA GLU A 616 -34.12 -7.04 -22.99
C GLU A 616 -34.61 -6.41 -21.67
N GLY A 617 -35.78 -5.77 -21.72
CA GLY A 617 -36.37 -5.07 -20.58
C GLY A 617 -35.71 -3.72 -20.27
N THR A 618 -34.89 -3.17 -21.17
CA THR A 618 -34.22 -1.88 -20.98
C THR A 618 -34.21 -1.05 -22.27
N LYS A 619 -33.79 0.21 -22.17
CA LYS A 619 -33.52 1.08 -23.33
C LYS A 619 -32.03 1.13 -23.73
N ARG A 620 -31.22 0.26 -23.14
CA ARG A 620 -29.75 0.32 -23.19
C ARG A 620 -29.22 -0.54 -24.32
N LYS A 621 -28.28 0.00 -25.10
CA LYS A 621 -27.66 -0.72 -26.22
C LYS A 621 -26.81 -1.88 -25.70
N SER A 622 -26.92 -3.07 -26.31
CA SER A 622 -26.08 -4.22 -25.96
C SER A 622 -24.64 -4.01 -26.45
N ALA A 623 -23.63 -4.53 -25.74
CA ALA A 623 -22.24 -4.52 -26.19
C ALA A 623 -22.04 -5.24 -27.55
N HIS A 624 -22.85 -6.26 -27.85
CA HIS A 624 -22.88 -6.88 -29.18
C HIS A 624 -23.28 -5.92 -30.31
N SER A 625 -24.01 -4.85 -30.00
CA SER A 625 -24.39 -3.84 -31.01
C SER A 625 -23.21 -2.99 -31.44
N TYR A 626 -22.16 -2.88 -30.63
CA TYR A 626 -20.91 -2.21 -31.01
C TYR A 626 -19.93 -3.17 -31.68
N GLY A 627 -20.22 -4.47 -31.74
CA GLY A 627 -19.29 -5.49 -32.25
C GLY A 627 -18.05 -5.65 -31.38
N ILE A 628 -18.18 -5.41 -30.07
CA ILE A 628 -17.09 -5.49 -29.08
C ILE A 628 -17.29 -6.61 -28.05
N ALA A 629 -18.28 -7.49 -28.26
CA ALA A 629 -18.57 -8.59 -27.36
C ALA A 629 -18.62 -9.93 -28.11
N ILE A 630 -18.30 -11.01 -27.41
CA ILE A 630 -18.42 -12.38 -27.89
C ILE A 630 -19.08 -13.21 -26.80
N ASP A 631 -20.08 -13.99 -27.20
CA ASP A 631 -20.61 -15.07 -26.38
C ASP A 631 -19.94 -16.36 -26.84
N ILE A 632 -19.27 -17.07 -25.92
CA ILE A 632 -18.67 -18.38 -26.20
C ILE A 632 -19.74 -19.48 -26.22
N ASN A 633 -19.43 -20.71 -25.82
CA ASN A 633 -20.43 -21.78 -25.85
C ASN A 633 -21.51 -21.60 -24.75
N THR A 634 -22.73 -21.32 -25.18
CA THR A 634 -23.90 -21.13 -24.32
C THR A 634 -24.32 -22.40 -23.58
N ASP A 635 -24.06 -23.58 -24.14
CA ASP A 635 -24.44 -24.87 -23.53
C ASP A 635 -23.60 -25.21 -22.29
N LYS A 636 -22.47 -24.51 -22.12
CA LYS A 636 -21.55 -24.62 -20.99
C LYS A 636 -21.50 -23.35 -20.15
N SER A 637 -22.57 -22.56 -20.20
CA SER A 637 -22.66 -21.27 -19.54
C SER A 637 -23.95 -21.15 -18.74
N ASP A 638 -23.95 -20.24 -17.77
CA ASP A 638 -25.05 -19.94 -16.88
C ASP A 638 -25.35 -18.43 -16.96
N TYR A 639 -26.64 -18.09 -16.91
CA TYR A 639 -27.13 -16.72 -16.92
C TYR A 639 -28.13 -16.51 -15.78
N TRP A 640 -28.03 -15.40 -15.08
CA TRP A 640 -28.77 -15.17 -13.83
C TRP A 640 -30.29 -15.30 -13.96
N ARG A 641 -30.87 -14.99 -15.13
CA ARG A 641 -32.32 -15.16 -15.37
C ARG A 641 -32.73 -16.60 -15.67
N TRP A 642 -31.80 -17.48 -16.02
CA TRP A 642 -32.09 -18.91 -16.22
C TRP A 642 -32.13 -19.66 -14.88
N SER A 643 -31.50 -19.11 -13.84
CA SER A 643 -31.46 -19.69 -12.50
C SER A 643 -32.77 -19.44 -11.75
N LYS A 644 -33.45 -20.51 -11.32
CA LYS A 644 -34.73 -20.43 -10.61
C LYS A 644 -34.59 -19.87 -9.18
N ASP A 645 -33.43 -20.03 -8.56
CA ASP A 645 -33.12 -19.60 -7.20
C ASP A 645 -32.05 -18.48 -7.16
N GLY A 646 -31.57 -18.04 -8.33
CA GLY A 646 -30.51 -17.05 -8.45
C GLY A 646 -29.12 -17.59 -8.09
N SER A 647 -28.96 -18.91 -7.93
CA SER A 647 -27.66 -19.52 -7.61
C SER A 647 -26.64 -19.28 -8.72
N TYR A 648 -25.47 -18.78 -8.34
CA TYR A 648 -24.32 -18.63 -9.22
C TYR A 648 -23.67 -19.99 -9.46
N ARG A 649 -23.46 -20.33 -10.73
CA ARG A 649 -22.70 -21.50 -11.15
C ARG A 649 -21.72 -21.07 -12.23
N ASN A 650 -20.45 -21.35 -12.02
CA ASN A 650 -19.44 -21.17 -13.05
C ASN A 650 -18.96 -22.52 -13.57
N GLN A 651 -19.01 -22.67 -14.88
CA GLN A 651 -18.45 -23.82 -15.59
C GLN A 651 -17.23 -23.44 -16.44
N ILE A 652 -16.99 -22.14 -16.66
CA ILE A 652 -15.90 -21.64 -17.51
C ILE A 652 -14.56 -21.77 -16.77
N PRO A 653 -13.58 -22.50 -17.32
CA PRO A 653 -12.25 -22.62 -16.74
C PRO A 653 -11.56 -21.27 -16.60
N GLU A 654 -10.82 -21.10 -15.50
CA GLU A 654 -10.10 -19.86 -15.20
C GLU A 654 -9.11 -19.51 -16.30
N GLU A 655 -8.44 -20.49 -16.91
CA GLU A 655 -7.47 -20.28 -17.98
C GLU A 655 -8.08 -19.56 -19.19
N ILE A 656 -9.33 -19.84 -19.54
CA ILE A 656 -10.03 -19.15 -20.63
C ILE A 656 -10.24 -17.68 -20.25
N VAL A 657 -10.75 -17.44 -19.04
CA VAL A 657 -10.99 -16.09 -18.52
C VAL A 657 -9.68 -15.29 -18.50
N ARG A 658 -8.56 -15.90 -18.08
CA ARG A 658 -7.24 -15.25 -18.06
C ARG A 658 -6.78 -14.80 -19.43
N VAL A 659 -6.98 -15.61 -20.48
CA VAL A 659 -6.62 -15.21 -21.85
C VAL A 659 -7.43 -13.99 -22.30
N PHE A 660 -8.74 -13.97 -22.05
CA PHE A 660 -9.56 -12.80 -22.36
C PHE A 660 -9.13 -11.55 -21.56
N GLU A 661 -8.95 -11.67 -20.25
CA GLU A 661 -8.53 -10.57 -19.38
C GLU A 661 -7.16 -9.99 -19.79
N LYS A 662 -6.23 -10.85 -20.25
CA LYS A 662 -4.92 -10.46 -20.79
C LYS A 662 -5.02 -9.55 -22.01
N HIS A 663 -6.04 -9.74 -22.83
CA HIS A 663 -6.24 -8.99 -24.07
C HIS A 663 -7.31 -7.91 -23.93
N GLY A 664 -7.58 -7.42 -22.71
CA GLY A 664 -8.43 -6.25 -22.47
C GLY A 664 -9.93 -6.54 -22.46
N PHE A 665 -10.33 -7.80 -22.28
CA PHE A 665 -11.74 -8.16 -22.11
C PHE A 665 -12.12 -8.26 -20.63
N ILE A 666 -13.36 -7.89 -20.33
CA ILE A 666 -14.03 -8.23 -19.08
C ILE A 666 -15.05 -9.34 -19.31
N TRP A 667 -15.40 -10.06 -18.25
CA TRP A 667 -16.17 -11.29 -18.31
C TRP A 667 -17.44 -11.20 -17.45
N GLY A 668 -18.57 -11.56 -18.04
CA GLY A 668 -19.88 -11.48 -17.41
C GLY A 668 -20.07 -12.44 -16.24
N GLY A 669 -19.25 -13.50 -16.13
CA GLY A 669 -19.23 -14.36 -14.95
C GLY A 669 -18.71 -13.67 -13.68
N ARG A 670 -18.12 -12.46 -13.79
CA ARG A 670 -17.69 -11.66 -12.64
C ARG A 670 -18.80 -10.80 -12.03
N TRP A 671 -20.02 -10.85 -12.57
CA TRP A 671 -21.13 -9.99 -12.17
C TRP A 671 -22.10 -10.72 -11.23
N VAL A 672 -22.69 -10.01 -10.27
CA VAL A 672 -23.85 -10.52 -9.50
C VAL A 672 -24.98 -10.86 -10.46
N SER A 673 -25.17 -10.03 -11.49
CA SER A 673 -26.03 -10.35 -12.64
C SER A 673 -25.27 -11.21 -13.66
N PHE A 674 -24.79 -12.37 -13.23
CA PHE A 674 -23.84 -13.20 -13.99
C PHE A 674 -24.34 -13.59 -15.39
N ASP A 675 -23.42 -13.54 -16.34
CA ASP A 675 -23.60 -13.91 -17.76
C ASP A 675 -22.32 -14.61 -18.23
N THR A 676 -22.17 -15.91 -17.94
CA THR A 676 -20.84 -16.55 -17.99
C THR A 676 -20.35 -16.84 -19.40
N MET A 677 -21.20 -16.81 -20.43
CA MET A 677 -20.77 -16.90 -21.82
C MET A 677 -20.16 -15.58 -22.31
N HIS A 678 -20.49 -14.47 -21.67
CA HIS A 678 -20.31 -13.15 -22.23
C HIS A 678 -18.93 -12.57 -21.90
N PHE A 679 -18.20 -12.19 -22.94
CA PHE A 679 -16.97 -11.41 -22.84
C PHE A 679 -17.12 -10.12 -23.64
N GLU A 680 -16.74 -8.99 -23.07
CA GLU A 680 -16.76 -7.70 -23.75
C GLU A 680 -15.43 -6.98 -23.66
N TYR A 681 -14.99 -6.37 -24.76
CA TYR A 681 -13.75 -5.64 -24.87
C TYR A 681 -13.87 -4.27 -24.19
N ARG A 682 -13.12 -4.11 -23.09
CA ARG A 682 -13.13 -2.94 -22.20
C ARG A 682 -11.71 -2.65 -21.70
N PRO A 683 -10.83 -2.19 -22.61
CA PRO A 683 -9.39 -2.07 -22.35
C PRO A 683 -9.07 -1.05 -21.25
N GLU A 684 -9.97 -0.12 -20.94
CA GLU A 684 -9.79 0.88 -19.88
C GLU A 684 -9.60 0.25 -18.49
N PHE A 685 -10.18 -0.91 -18.20
CA PHE A 685 -9.94 -1.62 -16.95
C PHE A 685 -8.53 -2.20 -16.85
N GLY A 686 -7.89 -2.47 -17.99
CA GLY A 686 -6.48 -2.83 -18.06
C GLY A 686 -5.56 -1.62 -17.87
N HIS A 687 -5.98 -0.43 -18.31
CA HIS A 687 -5.18 0.80 -18.23
C HIS A 687 -5.34 1.60 -16.93
N LEU A 688 -6.41 1.38 -16.14
CA LEU A 688 -6.60 1.99 -14.81
C LEU A 688 -5.61 1.48 -13.76
N ARG A 689 -4.83 0.46 -14.10
CA ARG A 689 -3.97 -0.27 -13.19
C ARG A 689 -2.81 0.53 -12.64
#